data_AF-A0A3M2DNU8-F1
#
_entry.id   AF-A0A3M2DNU8-F1
#
_cell.length_a   1.000
_cell.length_b   1.000
_cell.length_c   1.000
_cell.angle_alpha   90.00
_cell.angle_beta   90.00
_cell.angle_gamma   90.00
#
_symmetry.space_group_name_H-M   'P 1'
#
loop_
_entity.id
_entity.type
_entity.pdbx_description
1 polymer ?
#
loop_
_entity_poly.entity_id
_entity_poly.type
_entity_poly.pdbx_seq_one_letter_code
_entity_poly.pdbx_strand_id
1 'polypeptide(L)'
;MGSRARHSLAVAVVAAAACGKPAAAPADGGELAARPADAAAQATPPACSPPFRTADLPLPGVTADQLTLAYWLDRLGQSADLDRPVLTPEEVDRLDAAIAIPRDGYYPQRDLLAPADLDALARKVQERRAWARDRIDGGEWVAADGTPVGDGARRAIDADVSLAAARPTLRVALADLLVRCTPIPQPLLPPSLDPRLDRNACSTVRAQDGVRVVARWPNGMWLVETRLSFGWISGDAPLSPPVPAPVRAAYERGPRVETTAPIAVGNLRIAAGTVLPAADRRGRRAYVATRTGFVRTPAAAARSLRPTRRSVTRRAVLERAWQFVGRPYGLGGAAGGLDCSRLLVDVFESFGLHLPRHSAWQSRAGSFWIDVAGASDADKLRLIDTAAAKGIALLHFPGHIMLYLGRDHRGVPRVLHALGEYAERCDGGSDRVVRVPAVTVSGLDLGRGSGRRSLLERITRITVIGGSPGPELRGVATFRPTPAPAIPKDRACHDSRRAAIYAMPERPNADQPLRIVAALDRDPGPATLALVDPTGRRVDAGVVHLGGPPFGLVATVPRPRRGTWKAVVADGDDVIACQRVRVAGRRPVPAEPNDGPVWEPEYAWHVGNENLFALWVERLFDYPVDEDRVWPDLHSLLRDPARNLLYDYRGLGEDELIELGPDCADLPYTLRAYFAWKMRLPFRYRRCKRARPGKPPDCSLPGGGDNLMSRLELRGKDGQMVPRDDVTAFSLFINYHVSRAVHSSSGRTHPEDELTDFYPVPLTRRALKPGTLFADPYGHLMVVADWIPQGLDRYGVLVAADAQPDGTVGRRRFWRGSFLFDPDVTSGGAGFKTFRPIVFVPEPADVPLGSGPLWITAEEAEAREEVEAAAARGVAPANGADSSGVQPVAVAPRAAGAPAASSGRGTPPGAAGGSSAATGGRASPSGAGSPPWTGGVDDAPDAGATVGGGPPELPWVHRIGRYREIGNEELAKTRRYTRFSLQQYRGSADDFYRTVEGLINPRPLDPVARQRALVDALMEAVSRRVTSIANGEEFMATHREIVPMPEGAAIFLTSGPWEDYSTPSRDLRLLIAIDSVVRFPDEVRAEPHRFGLRPDEVDERVAQLRAVLDRELAARSFSYVRSDGSTWTLSLADVVERAEKFEMAYNPNDCVEIRWGAAADTEEMATCRRHAPDDQRARMEALRGWFRTRKRPPN
;
A
#
# COMPACT_ATOMS: atom_id res chain seq x y z
N MET A 1 -8.68 40.78 11.43
CA MET A 1 -8.32 41.69 10.32
C MET A 1 -7.24 41.04 9.46
N GLY A 2 -6.98 41.53 8.24
CA GLY A 2 -5.97 40.94 7.32
C GLY A 2 -6.59 40.41 6.03
N SER A 3 -6.28 41.07 4.91
CA SER A 3 -6.90 40.88 3.59
C SER A 3 -6.81 39.44 3.01
N ARG A 4 -7.87 39.00 2.32
CA ARG A 4 -7.83 37.89 1.36
C ARG A 4 -7.78 38.44 -0.08
N ALA A 5 -6.61 38.41 -0.72
CA ALA A 5 -6.50 38.74 -2.14
C ALA A 5 -7.04 37.59 -3.01
N ARG A 6 -8.09 37.86 -3.80
CA ARG A 6 -8.58 36.92 -4.82
C ARG A 6 -7.74 37.07 -6.09
N HIS A 7 -7.16 35.99 -6.59
CA HIS A 7 -6.65 35.92 -7.96
C HIS A 7 -7.54 34.99 -8.78
N SER A 8 -8.30 35.58 -9.70
CA SER A 8 -9.12 34.87 -10.68
C SER A 8 -8.26 34.60 -11.92
N LEU A 9 -7.81 33.36 -12.13
CA LEU A 9 -7.17 32.99 -13.38
C LEU A 9 -8.22 32.56 -14.42
N ALA A 10 -8.12 33.13 -15.63
CA ALA A 10 -9.08 32.89 -16.69
C ALA A 10 -8.73 31.64 -17.52
N VAL A 11 -9.78 31.07 -18.13
CA VAL A 11 -9.81 29.85 -18.95
C VAL A 11 -8.75 29.80 -20.05
N ALA A 12 -8.06 28.66 -20.15
CA ALA A 12 -7.47 28.16 -21.40
C ALA A 12 -7.70 26.64 -21.50
N VAL A 13 -8.47 26.17 -22.49
CA VAL A 13 -8.80 24.74 -22.67
C VAL A 13 -7.86 24.12 -23.71
N VAL A 14 -6.97 23.23 -23.28
CA VAL A 14 -6.02 22.55 -24.18
C VAL A 14 -6.69 21.37 -24.89
N ALA A 15 -7.35 21.65 -26.02
CA ALA A 15 -8.12 20.67 -26.81
C ALA A 15 -7.36 20.04 -27.99
N ALA A 16 -6.01 20.00 -27.99
CA ALA A 16 -5.22 19.46 -29.10
C ALA A 16 -3.94 18.72 -28.65
N ALA A 17 -4.04 17.40 -28.43
CA ALA A 17 -2.90 16.54 -28.11
C ALA A 17 -2.99 15.16 -28.80
N ALA A 18 -3.14 15.16 -30.13
CA ALA A 18 -3.07 13.96 -30.97
C ALA A 18 -2.14 14.19 -32.16
N CYS A 19 -1.02 13.44 -32.19
CA CYS A 19 -0.03 13.44 -33.28
C CYS A 19 0.59 14.80 -33.66
N GLY A 20 1.34 15.42 -32.74
CA GLY A 20 2.36 16.44 -33.04
C GLY A 20 3.77 15.93 -32.69
N LYS A 21 4.82 16.55 -33.24
CA LYS A 21 6.22 16.29 -32.86
C LYS A 21 6.46 16.67 -31.38
N PRO A 22 7.45 16.08 -30.69
CA PRO A 22 7.84 16.53 -29.36
C PRO A 22 8.30 17.99 -29.40
N ALA A 23 7.88 18.79 -28.42
CA ALA A 23 8.48 20.09 -28.16
C ALA A 23 9.91 19.88 -27.60
N ALA A 24 10.83 20.77 -27.97
CA ALA A 24 12.13 20.83 -27.30
C ALA A 24 11.96 21.36 -25.86
N ALA A 25 12.86 20.95 -24.97
CA ALA A 25 12.96 21.57 -23.65
C ALA A 25 13.46 23.02 -23.78
N PRO A 26 13.10 23.93 -22.85
CA PRO A 26 13.76 25.22 -22.78
C PRO A 26 15.25 25.01 -22.46
N ALA A 27 16.13 25.71 -23.17
CA ALA A 27 17.53 25.82 -22.82
C ALA A 27 17.71 27.10 -21.98
N ASP A 28 18.44 27.01 -20.87
CA ASP A 28 18.71 28.16 -20.02
C ASP A 28 19.58 29.21 -20.73
N GLY A 29 19.27 30.48 -20.49
CA GLY A 29 19.94 31.63 -21.10
C GLY A 29 21.32 31.91 -20.50
N GLY A 30 22.31 31.08 -20.82
CA GLY A 30 23.73 31.35 -20.55
C GLY A 30 24.38 32.17 -21.66
N GLU A 31 24.46 33.49 -21.51
CA GLU A 31 25.04 34.40 -22.51
C GLU A 31 26.58 34.30 -22.55
N LEU A 32 27.11 33.57 -23.53
CA LEU A 32 28.55 33.48 -23.81
C LEU A 32 28.83 33.90 -25.27
N ALA A 33 29.62 34.97 -25.42
CA ALA A 33 29.86 35.62 -26.71
C ALA A 33 30.61 34.73 -27.71
N ALA A 34 30.03 34.53 -28.89
CA ALA A 34 30.66 33.79 -29.97
C ALA A 34 31.83 34.57 -30.61
N ARG A 35 32.98 33.91 -30.79
CA ARG A 35 34.04 34.36 -31.70
C ARG A 35 33.84 33.72 -33.09
N PRO A 36 34.00 34.47 -34.20
CA PRO A 36 33.90 33.90 -35.54
C PRO A 36 35.22 33.25 -35.97
N ALA A 37 35.16 32.00 -36.43
CA ALA A 37 36.22 31.35 -37.22
C ALA A 37 35.65 30.22 -38.09
N ASP A 38 36.18 30.15 -39.32
CA ASP A 38 36.29 28.98 -40.21
C ASP A 38 35.05 28.11 -40.48
N ALA A 39 34.29 28.53 -41.50
CA ALA A 39 33.30 27.73 -42.19
C ALA A 39 33.93 26.62 -43.06
N ALA A 40 34.56 25.63 -42.43
CA ALA A 40 34.87 24.37 -43.10
C ALA A 40 33.56 23.60 -43.38
N ALA A 41 33.21 23.44 -44.65
CA ALA A 41 31.97 22.76 -45.06
C ALA A 41 32.05 21.24 -44.79
N GLN A 42 31.78 20.84 -43.55
CA GLN A 42 31.59 19.43 -43.20
C GLN A 42 30.39 18.89 -43.99
N ALA A 43 30.67 18.04 -44.98
CA ALA A 43 29.64 17.49 -45.84
C ALA A 43 28.61 16.72 -44.99
N THR A 44 27.33 17.11 -45.10
CA THR A 44 26.24 16.48 -44.36
C THR A 44 26.28 14.97 -44.58
N PRO A 45 26.30 14.14 -43.52
CA PRO A 45 26.33 12.69 -43.68
C PRO A 45 25.22 12.21 -44.61
N PRO A 46 25.48 11.24 -45.51
CA PRO A 46 24.53 10.86 -46.54
C PRO A 46 23.22 10.38 -45.91
N ALA A 47 22.12 11.00 -46.35
CA ALA A 47 20.79 10.60 -45.94
C ALA A 47 20.48 9.18 -46.45
N CYS A 48 19.84 8.36 -45.62
CA CYS A 48 19.42 7.01 -45.99
C CYS A 48 18.66 7.02 -47.32
N SER A 49 19.12 6.23 -48.31
CA SER A 49 18.42 6.02 -49.57
C SER A 49 17.94 4.56 -49.66
N PRO A 50 16.62 4.31 -49.84
CA PRO A 50 15.52 5.26 -49.74
C PRO A 50 15.31 5.76 -48.28
N PRO A 51 14.74 6.98 -48.09
CA PRO A 51 14.50 7.55 -46.76
C PRO A 51 13.36 6.86 -45.99
N PHE A 52 12.56 6.04 -46.68
CA PHE A 52 11.54 5.19 -46.08
C PHE A 52 11.58 3.78 -46.69
N ARG A 53 11.27 2.76 -45.90
CA ARG A 53 10.97 1.40 -46.37
C ARG A 53 9.77 0.81 -45.64
N THR A 54 9.15 -0.23 -46.20
CA THR A 54 8.23 -1.08 -45.44
C THR A 54 9.03 -2.11 -44.63
N ALA A 55 8.51 -2.52 -43.48
CA ALA A 55 9.05 -3.65 -42.72
C ALA A 55 8.53 -4.97 -43.29
N ASP A 56 9.45 -5.90 -43.51
CA ASP A 56 9.16 -7.32 -43.66
C ASP A 56 8.59 -7.88 -42.34
N LEU A 57 7.87 -9.00 -42.41
CA LEU A 57 7.34 -9.71 -41.25
C LEU A 57 7.86 -11.16 -41.24
N PRO A 58 8.34 -11.71 -40.10
CA PRO A 58 8.40 -11.11 -38.76
C PRO A 58 9.32 -9.88 -38.64
N LEU A 59 9.07 -9.03 -37.65
CA LEU A 59 9.91 -7.88 -37.36
C LEU A 59 11.29 -8.30 -36.79
N PRO A 60 12.32 -7.42 -36.84
CA PRO A 60 13.65 -7.73 -36.33
C PRO A 60 13.65 -8.33 -34.91
N GLY A 61 14.39 -9.43 -34.74
CA GLY A 61 14.50 -10.18 -33.48
C GLY A 61 13.34 -11.14 -33.18
N VAL A 62 12.26 -11.13 -33.96
CA VAL A 62 11.06 -11.99 -33.81
C VAL A 62 11.12 -13.18 -34.77
N THR A 63 10.62 -14.36 -34.37
CA THR A 63 10.53 -15.55 -35.23
C THR A 63 9.12 -15.76 -35.81
N ALA A 64 8.97 -16.65 -36.78
CA ALA A 64 7.66 -17.00 -37.35
C ALA A 64 6.71 -17.58 -36.28
N ASP A 65 7.21 -18.48 -35.44
CA ASP A 65 6.43 -19.12 -34.37
C ASP A 65 5.89 -18.11 -33.36
N GLN A 66 6.63 -17.03 -33.10
CA GLN A 66 6.23 -15.94 -32.22
C GLN A 66 5.05 -15.10 -32.76
N LEU A 67 4.66 -15.28 -34.03
CA LEU A 67 3.42 -14.75 -34.59
C LEU A 67 2.23 -15.70 -34.40
N THR A 68 2.42 -16.91 -33.86
CA THR A 68 1.36 -17.88 -33.58
C THR A 68 0.82 -17.78 -32.15
N LEU A 69 -0.46 -18.04 -31.95
CA LEU A 69 -1.07 -18.09 -30.61
C LEU A 69 -0.53 -19.27 -29.79
N ALA A 70 -0.27 -20.41 -30.43
CA ALA A 70 0.17 -21.64 -29.78
C ALA A 70 1.50 -21.44 -29.02
N TYR A 71 2.47 -20.77 -29.65
CA TYR A 71 3.75 -20.41 -29.01
C TYR A 71 3.55 -19.65 -27.69
N TRP A 72 2.64 -18.67 -27.65
CA TRP A 72 2.44 -17.84 -26.46
C TRP A 72 1.60 -18.54 -25.38
N LEU A 73 0.67 -19.42 -25.75
CA LEU A 73 -0.08 -20.23 -24.79
C LEU A 73 0.83 -21.27 -24.11
N ASP A 74 1.75 -21.90 -24.85
CA ASP A 74 2.78 -22.78 -24.29
C ASP A 74 3.77 -21.99 -23.41
N ARG A 75 4.48 -21.02 -24.00
CA ARG A 75 5.56 -20.26 -23.33
C ARG A 75 5.11 -19.62 -22.02
N LEU A 76 3.89 -19.10 -21.96
CA LEU A 76 3.38 -18.47 -20.73
C LEU A 76 2.79 -19.51 -19.76
N GLY A 77 2.15 -20.57 -20.27
CA GLY A 77 1.60 -21.68 -19.47
C GLY A 77 2.66 -22.42 -18.65
N GLN A 78 3.91 -22.48 -19.14
CA GLN A 78 5.07 -22.98 -18.40
C GLN A 78 5.40 -22.19 -17.11
N SER A 79 4.83 -20.99 -16.93
CA SER A 79 5.17 -20.06 -15.84
C SER A 79 3.98 -19.48 -15.07
N ALA A 80 2.77 -19.64 -15.58
CA ALA A 80 1.55 -19.16 -14.92
C ALA A 80 0.31 -19.92 -15.41
N ASP A 81 -0.65 -20.14 -14.51
CA ASP A 81 -2.02 -20.47 -14.90
C ASP A 81 -2.60 -19.32 -15.75
N LEU A 82 -2.93 -19.63 -17.00
CA LEU A 82 -3.47 -18.68 -17.97
C LEU A 82 -5.00 -18.54 -17.88
N ASP A 83 -5.67 -19.48 -17.21
CA ASP A 83 -7.12 -19.57 -17.06
C ASP A 83 -7.60 -19.07 -15.69
N ARG A 84 -6.69 -18.93 -14.71
CA ARG A 84 -6.92 -18.15 -13.47
C ARG A 84 -7.53 -16.78 -13.82
N PRO A 85 -8.68 -16.41 -13.23
CA PRO A 85 -9.25 -15.07 -13.39
C PRO A 85 -8.27 -13.98 -12.95
N VAL A 86 -8.01 -13.06 -13.87
CA VAL A 86 -7.32 -11.78 -13.65
C VAL A 86 -8.31 -10.71 -13.18
N LEU A 87 -9.56 -10.80 -13.64
CA LEU A 87 -10.72 -10.09 -13.09
C LEU A 87 -11.94 -11.03 -13.11
N THR A 88 -12.75 -11.01 -12.05
CA THR A 88 -14.10 -11.58 -12.03
C THR A 88 -15.09 -10.72 -12.84
N PRO A 89 -16.27 -11.25 -13.21
CA PRO A 89 -17.31 -10.47 -13.88
C PRO A 89 -17.77 -9.23 -13.08
N GLU A 90 -17.74 -9.33 -11.75
CA GLU A 90 -18.11 -8.26 -10.83
C GLU A 90 -17.01 -7.18 -10.75
N GLU A 91 -15.74 -7.56 -10.78
CA GLU A 91 -14.62 -6.61 -10.89
C GLU A 91 -14.54 -5.93 -12.25
N VAL A 92 -14.94 -6.63 -13.32
CA VAL A 92 -15.15 -6.04 -14.66
C VAL A 92 -16.18 -4.91 -14.61
N ASP A 93 -17.35 -5.13 -14.01
CA ASP A 93 -18.38 -4.08 -13.90
C ASP A 93 -17.85 -2.85 -13.13
N ARG A 94 -17.13 -3.07 -12.01
CA ARG A 94 -16.54 -1.98 -11.20
C ARG A 94 -15.43 -1.23 -11.95
N LEU A 95 -14.61 -1.95 -12.73
CA LEU A 95 -13.60 -1.33 -13.57
C LEU A 95 -14.22 -0.56 -14.74
N ASP A 96 -15.25 -1.07 -15.41
CA ASP A 96 -15.95 -0.35 -16.48
C ASP A 96 -16.65 0.92 -15.96
N ALA A 97 -17.31 0.82 -14.80
CA ALA A 97 -17.89 1.98 -14.12
C ALA A 97 -16.85 3.05 -13.78
N ALA A 98 -15.62 2.65 -13.41
CA ALA A 98 -14.52 3.57 -13.13
C ALA A 98 -13.85 4.14 -14.40
N ILE A 99 -13.75 3.34 -15.46
CA ILE A 99 -13.37 3.78 -16.81
C ILE A 99 -14.36 4.86 -17.29
N ALA A 100 -15.66 4.70 -17.02
CA ALA A 100 -16.68 5.66 -17.39
C ALA A 100 -16.63 7.02 -16.64
N ILE A 101 -15.82 7.17 -15.59
CA ILE A 101 -15.70 8.44 -14.82
C ILE A 101 -14.89 9.47 -15.64
N PRO A 102 -15.48 10.62 -16.04
CA PRO A 102 -14.76 11.72 -16.67
C PRO A 102 -13.77 12.37 -15.69
N ARG A 103 -12.59 12.74 -16.17
CA ARG A 103 -11.52 13.36 -15.37
C ARG A 103 -10.78 14.37 -16.23
N ASP A 104 -10.00 15.27 -15.64
CA ASP A 104 -9.20 16.18 -16.45
C ASP A 104 -8.18 15.42 -17.34
N GLY A 105 -8.03 15.88 -18.58
CA GLY A 105 -7.27 15.22 -19.64
C GLY A 105 -7.76 13.81 -20.04
N TYR A 106 -8.94 13.36 -19.62
CA TYR A 106 -9.45 12.00 -19.83
C TYR A 106 -10.92 11.97 -20.22
N TYR A 107 -11.22 11.41 -21.40
CA TYR A 107 -12.57 11.34 -21.94
C TYR A 107 -13.00 9.87 -22.13
N PRO A 108 -14.00 9.38 -21.37
CA PRO A 108 -14.53 8.02 -21.49
C PRO A 108 -15.33 7.84 -22.78
N GLN A 109 -15.84 6.62 -23.02
CA GLN A 109 -16.86 6.41 -24.06
C GLN A 109 -18.15 7.19 -23.73
N ARG A 110 -18.81 7.75 -24.75
CA ARG A 110 -20.09 8.48 -24.62
C ARG A 110 -21.26 7.53 -24.41
N ASP A 111 -22.18 7.91 -23.54
CA ASP A 111 -23.54 7.34 -23.49
C ASP A 111 -24.42 8.01 -24.55
N LEU A 112 -24.78 7.27 -25.61
CA LEU A 112 -25.60 7.83 -26.69
C LEU A 112 -27.09 7.96 -26.34
N LEU A 113 -27.52 7.62 -25.12
CA LEU A 113 -28.86 7.90 -24.58
C LEU A 113 -28.93 9.14 -23.68
N ALA A 114 -27.80 9.63 -23.18
CA ALA A 114 -27.78 10.91 -22.46
C ALA A 114 -28.22 12.06 -23.39
N PRO A 115 -28.94 13.10 -22.93
CA PRO A 115 -29.26 14.25 -23.77
C PRO A 115 -28.03 14.83 -24.46
N ALA A 116 -28.17 15.19 -25.74
CA ALA A 116 -27.06 15.76 -26.50
C ALA A 116 -26.81 17.21 -26.07
N ASP A 117 -25.63 17.50 -25.51
CA ASP A 117 -25.16 18.87 -25.29
C ASP A 117 -24.72 19.45 -26.65
N LEU A 118 -25.69 20.01 -27.36
CA LEU A 118 -25.52 20.57 -28.70
C LEU A 118 -24.61 21.80 -28.69
N ASP A 119 -24.54 22.54 -27.59
CA ASP A 119 -23.69 23.73 -27.46
C ASP A 119 -22.22 23.33 -27.23
N ALA A 120 -21.95 22.32 -26.39
CA ALA A 120 -20.61 21.77 -26.26
C ALA A 120 -20.17 21.00 -27.52
N LEU A 121 -21.08 20.37 -28.25
CA LEU A 121 -20.79 19.82 -29.56
C LEU A 121 -20.49 20.92 -30.58
N ALA A 122 -21.25 22.02 -30.59
CA ALA A 122 -20.99 23.16 -31.46
C ALA A 122 -19.61 23.77 -31.18
N ARG A 123 -19.24 24.02 -29.92
CA ARG A 123 -17.89 24.49 -29.53
C ARG A 123 -16.80 23.55 -30.05
N LYS A 124 -16.91 22.25 -29.79
CA LYS A 124 -15.97 21.22 -30.30
C LYS A 124 -15.90 21.14 -31.81
N VAL A 125 -17.00 21.40 -32.52
CA VAL A 125 -17.02 21.51 -33.98
C VAL A 125 -16.29 22.77 -34.44
N GLN A 126 -16.50 23.93 -33.82
CA GLN A 126 -15.77 25.16 -34.15
C GLN A 126 -14.25 25.04 -33.88
N GLU A 127 -13.87 24.52 -32.71
CA GLU A 127 -12.48 24.17 -32.34
C GLU A 127 -11.85 23.25 -33.41
N ARG A 128 -12.56 22.20 -33.81
CA ARG A 128 -12.11 21.25 -34.83
C ARG A 128 -11.98 21.87 -36.22
N ARG A 129 -12.87 22.80 -36.59
CA ARG A 129 -12.83 23.56 -37.87
C ARG A 129 -11.68 24.57 -37.90
N ALA A 130 -11.33 25.20 -36.77
CA ALA A 130 -10.15 26.05 -36.66
C ALA A 130 -8.87 25.22 -36.84
N TRP A 131 -8.64 24.22 -35.98
CA TRP A 131 -7.46 23.34 -36.05
C TRP A 131 -7.27 22.67 -37.42
N ALA A 132 -8.35 22.32 -38.11
CA ALA A 132 -8.27 21.76 -39.47
C ALA A 132 -7.82 22.78 -40.52
N ARG A 133 -8.19 24.06 -40.40
CA ARG A 133 -7.70 25.14 -41.28
C ARG A 133 -6.22 25.37 -41.06
N ASP A 134 -5.79 25.58 -39.82
CA ASP A 134 -4.40 25.85 -39.46
C ASP A 134 -3.42 24.81 -40.08
N ARG A 135 -3.80 23.54 -40.09
CA ARG A 135 -3.01 22.42 -40.67
C ARG A 135 -3.03 22.35 -42.19
N ILE A 136 -4.12 22.79 -42.82
CA ILE A 136 -4.26 22.85 -44.28
C ILE A 136 -3.54 24.09 -44.82
N ASP A 137 -3.68 25.23 -44.16
CA ASP A 137 -3.05 26.51 -44.52
C ASP A 137 -1.54 26.51 -44.23
N GLY A 138 -1.10 25.85 -43.16
CA GLY A 138 0.31 25.56 -42.91
C GLY A 138 0.94 24.49 -43.81
N GLY A 139 0.19 23.93 -44.77
CA GLY A 139 0.67 22.91 -45.71
C GLY A 139 1.03 21.55 -45.08
N GLU A 140 0.69 21.32 -43.80
CA GLU A 140 0.91 20.03 -43.14
C GLU A 140 0.04 18.91 -43.72
N TRP A 141 -1.15 19.26 -44.24
CA TRP A 141 -2.10 18.33 -44.83
C TRP A 141 -2.41 18.72 -46.29
N VAL A 142 -2.18 17.77 -47.20
CA VAL A 142 -2.46 17.88 -48.63
C VAL A 142 -3.61 16.96 -49.05
N ALA A 143 -4.14 17.17 -50.25
CA ALA A 143 -5.09 16.27 -50.89
C ALA A 143 -4.43 14.91 -51.25
N ALA A 144 -5.25 13.95 -51.70
CA ALA A 144 -4.82 12.59 -51.98
C ALA A 144 -3.75 12.45 -53.10
N ASP A 145 -3.69 13.44 -53.98
CA ASP A 145 -2.74 13.58 -55.10
C ASP A 145 -1.50 14.43 -54.73
N GLY A 146 -1.43 14.94 -53.50
CA GLY A 146 -0.38 15.83 -53.03
C GLY A 146 -0.61 17.32 -53.33
N THR A 147 -1.72 17.70 -53.96
CA THR A 147 -2.05 19.11 -54.20
C THR A 147 -2.55 19.82 -52.92
N PRO A 148 -2.49 21.16 -52.84
CA PRO A 148 -3.15 21.92 -51.77
C PRO A 148 -4.65 21.64 -51.72
N VAL A 149 -5.24 21.56 -50.52
CA VAL A 149 -6.67 21.27 -50.35
C VAL A 149 -7.52 22.39 -50.96
N GLY A 150 -8.20 22.07 -52.07
CA GLY A 150 -8.93 23.05 -52.89
C GLY A 150 -10.22 23.60 -52.27
N ASP A 151 -10.69 24.72 -52.83
CA ASP A 151 -11.72 25.59 -52.24
C ASP A 151 -13.05 24.91 -51.91
N GLY A 152 -13.44 23.87 -52.65
CA GLY A 152 -14.67 23.11 -52.37
C GLY A 152 -14.61 22.39 -51.01
N ALA A 153 -13.44 21.87 -50.65
CA ALA A 153 -13.18 21.24 -49.37
C ALA A 153 -12.98 22.27 -48.25
N ARG A 154 -12.32 23.41 -48.55
CA ARG A 154 -12.22 24.57 -47.63
C ARG A 154 -13.60 25.11 -47.26
N ARG A 155 -14.45 25.42 -48.26
CA ARG A 155 -15.86 25.83 -48.05
C ARG A 155 -16.68 24.83 -47.24
N ALA A 156 -16.37 23.53 -47.30
CA ALA A 156 -17.02 22.54 -46.44
C ALA A 156 -16.60 22.68 -44.97
N ILE A 157 -15.33 23.04 -44.67
CA ILE A 157 -14.87 23.40 -43.33
C ILE A 157 -15.43 24.77 -42.90
N ASP A 158 -15.52 25.75 -43.80
CA ASP A 158 -15.98 27.11 -43.50
C ASP A 158 -17.50 27.28 -43.42
N ALA A 159 -18.27 26.29 -43.87
CA ALA A 159 -19.73 26.24 -43.72
C ALA A 159 -20.17 26.37 -42.24
N ASP A 160 -20.84 27.47 -41.89
CA ASP A 160 -21.42 27.63 -40.55
C ASP A 160 -22.79 26.99 -40.44
N VAL A 161 -22.94 26.11 -39.44
CA VAL A 161 -24.12 25.24 -39.27
C VAL A 161 -24.56 25.28 -37.82
N SER A 162 -25.63 26.03 -37.54
CA SER A 162 -26.21 26.11 -36.20
C SER A 162 -26.81 24.75 -35.78
N LEU A 163 -26.35 24.23 -34.63
CA LEU A 163 -26.86 22.98 -34.07
C LEU A 163 -28.08 23.16 -33.17
N ALA A 164 -28.48 24.39 -32.81
CA ALA A 164 -29.54 24.65 -31.83
C ALA A 164 -30.92 24.07 -32.23
N ALA A 165 -31.23 24.04 -33.53
CA ALA A 165 -32.46 23.46 -34.06
C ALA A 165 -32.40 21.94 -34.28
N ALA A 166 -31.23 21.29 -34.08
CA ALA A 166 -31.04 19.87 -34.38
C ALA A 166 -31.97 18.96 -33.58
N ARG A 167 -32.29 17.79 -34.15
CA ARG A 167 -33.11 16.75 -33.53
C ARG A 167 -32.38 15.41 -33.63
N PRO A 168 -31.39 15.15 -32.75
CA PRO A 168 -30.51 13.99 -32.89
C PRO A 168 -31.26 12.66 -32.83
N THR A 169 -30.96 11.76 -33.77
CA THR A 169 -31.57 10.42 -33.83
C THR A 169 -30.50 9.35 -33.60
N LEU A 170 -30.73 8.48 -32.60
CA LEU A 170 -29.95 7.25 -32.48
C LEU A 170 -30.34 6.30 -33.62
N ARG A 171 -29.33 5.81 -34.34
CA ARG A 171 -29.40 4.79 -35.39
C ARG A 171 -28.27 3.78 -35.13
N VAL A 172 -28.21 2.75 -35.96
CA VAL A 172 -27.18 1.71 -35.90
C VAL A 172 -26.52 1.58 -37.26
N ALA A 173 -25.20 1.42 -37.28
CA ALA A 173 -24.45 1.20 -38.52
C ALA A 173 -24.73 -0.20 -39.09
N LEU A 174 -24.96 -0.31 -40.40
CA LEU A 174 -25.26 -1.58 -41.07
C LEU A 174 -24.05 -2.16 -41.82
N ALA A 175 -22.96 -1.38 -41.90
CA ALA A 175 -21.62 -1.77 -42.33
C ALA A 175 -20.59 -1.01 -41.48
N ASP A 176 -19.31 -1.32 -41.61
CA ASP A 176 -18.25 -0.53 -40.96
C ASP A 176 -18.19 0.87 -41.60
N LEU A 177 -18.15 1.92 -40.76
CA LEU A 177 -18.15 3.32 -41.19
C LEU A 177 -16.88 4.04 -40.72
N LEU A 178 -16.30 4.86 -41.59
CA LEU A 178 -15.18 5.75 -41.26
C LEU A 178 -15.72 7.13 -40.84
N VAL A 179 -15.41 7.54 -39.61
CA VAL A 179 -15.74 8.86 -39.06
C VAL A 179 -14.60 9.82 -39.39
N ARG A 180 -14.93 10.85 -40.17
CA ARG A 180 -14.02 11.90 -40.61
C ARG A 180 -13.77 12.93 -39.51
N CYS A 181 -12.53 13.41 -39.42
CA CYS A 181 -12.14 14.47 -38.50
C CYS A 181 -12.66 15.86 -38.91
N THR A 182 -12.96 16.04 -40.20
CA THR A 182 -13.49 17.26 -40.82
C THR A 182 -14.71 16.93 -41.70
N PRO A 183 -15.50 17.90 -42.15
CA PRO A 183 -16.57 17.70 -43.14
C PRO A 183 -16.05 17.44 -44.57
N ILE A 184 -14.91 16.79 -44.76
CA ILE A 184 -14.37 16.41 -46.07
C ILE A 184 -14.48 14.88 -46.22
N PRO A 185 -15.07 14.34 -47.30
CA PRO A 185 -15.17 12.88 -47.49
C PRO A 185 -13.85 12.23 -47.95
N GLN A 186 -12.99 12.97 -48.66
CA GLN A 186 -11.66 12.55 -49.09
C GLN A 186 -10.68 12.37 -47.90
N PRO A 187 -9.62 11.54 -48.04
CA PRO A 187 -8.51 11.53 -47.09
C PRO A 187 -7.74 12.86 -47.15
N LEU A 188 -7.07 13.22 -46.05
CA LEU A 188 -6.11 14.32 -46.00
C LEU A 188 -4.76 13.75 -45.57
N LEU A 189 -3.73 13.88 -46.40
CA LEU A 189 -2.48 13.16 -46.23
C LEU A 189 -1.35 14.08 -45.73
N PRO A 190 -0.35 13.57 -44.99
CA PRO A 190 0.92 14.27 -44.85
C PRO A 190 1.66 14.34 -46.21
N PRO A 191 2.64 15.25 -46.40
CA PRO A 191 3.42 15.35 -47.65
C PRO A 191 4.20 14.08 -48.06
N SER A 192 4.27 13.06 -47.20
CA SER A 192 4.82 11.73 -47.53
C SER A 192 3.82 10.80 -48.24
N LEU A 193 2.60 11.29 -48.49
CA LEU A 193 1.49 10.64 -49.22
C LEU A 193 1.18 9.20 -48.79
N ASP A 194 1.43 8.85 -47.52
CA ASP A 194 1.11 7.53 -46.98
C ASP A 194 -0.39 7.42 -46.69
N PRO A 195 -1.17 6.59 -47.43
CA PRO A 195 -2.61 6.49 -47.26
C PRO A 195 -3.02 5.86 -45.91
N ARG A 196 -2.09 5.20 -45.21
CA ARG A 196 -2.33 4.68 -43.84
C ARG A 196 -2.30 5.79 -42.78
N LEU A 197 -1.82 6.98 -43.14
CA LEU A 197 -1.65 8.15 -42.25
C LEU A 197 -2.65 9.27 -42.55
N ASP A 198 -3.80 8.92 -43.11
CA ASP A 198 -4.94 9.84 -43.35
C ASP A 198 -5.31 10.60 -42.08
N ARG A 199 -4.99 11.90 -42.06
CA ARG A 199 -5.23 12.83 -40.96
C ARG A 199 -6.69 13.18 -40.80
N ASN A 200 -7.52 12.87 -41.80
CA ASN A 200 -8.96 12.98 -41.74
C ASN A 200 -9.63 11.68 -41.24
N ALA A 201 -8.91 10.58 -41.01
CA ALA A 201 -9.46 9.40 -40.34
C ALA A 201 -9.44 9.60 -38.82
N CYS A 202 -10.62 9.78 -38.19
CA CYS A 202 -10.73 10.02 -36.75
C CYS A 202 -11.05 8.74 -35.96
N SER A 203 -12.04 7.96 -36.41
CA SER A 203 -12.40 6.69 -35.79
C SER A 203 -13.20 5.82 -36.75
N THR A 204 -13.23 4.52 -36.49
CA THR A 204 -14.23 3.61 -37.05
C THR A 204 -15.45 3.48 -36.14
N VAL A 205 -16.57 3.10 -36.75
CA VAL A 205 -17.77 2.49 -36.16
C VAL A 205 -17.94 1.14 -36.85
N ARG A 206 -18.15 0.04 -36.11
CA ARG A 206 -18.38 -1.28 -36.73
C ARG A 206 -19.83 -1.40 -37.20
N ALA A 207 -20.08 -2.32 -38.12
CA ALA A 207 -21.42 -2.85 -38.32
C ALA A 207 -22.03 -3.28 -36.97
N GLN A 208 -23.30 -2.90 -36.75
CA GLN A 208 -24.09 -3.09 -35.53
C GLN A 208 -23.75 -2.20 -34.31
N ASP A 209 -22.75 -1.30 -34.39
CA ASP A 209 -22.52 -0.26 -33.38
C ASP A 209 -23.54 0.91 -33.48
N GLY A 210 -23.81 1.57 -32.35
CA GLY A 210 -24.71 2.73 -32.24
C GLY A 210 -24.09 4.05 -32.74
N VAL A 211 -24.89 4.85 -33.45
CA VAL A 211 -24.53 6.17 -34.00
C VAL A 211 -25.65 7.17 -33.75
N ARG A 212 -25.35 8.30 -33.12
CA ARG A 212 -26.27 9.44 -33.00
C ARG A 212 -26.05 10.38 -34.20
N VAL A 213 -27.00 10.41 -35.13
CA VAL A 213 -27.01 11.39 -36.23
C VAL A 213 -27.55 12.71 -35.70
N VAL A 214 -26.76 13.79 -35.83
CA VAL A 214 -27.07 15.10 -35.24
C VAL A 214 -27.62 16.07 -36.28
N ALA A 215 -26.85 16.35 -37.34
CA ALA A 215 -27.17 17.37 -38.34
C ALA A 215 -26.66 16.99 -39.75
N ARG A 216 -27.33 17.54 -40.78
CA ARG A 216 -26.86 17.47 -42.17
C ARG A 216 -25.84 18.58 -42.41
N TRP A 217 -24.74 18.28 -43.11
CA TRP A 217 -23.76 19.28 -43.53
C TRP A 217 -24.03 19.72 -44.99
N PRO A 218 -23.73 20.97 -45.40
CA PRO A 218 -24.11 21.47 -46.74
C PRO A 218 -23.55 20.68 -47.93
N ASN A 219 -22.39 20.04 -47.79
CA ASN A 219 -21.81 19.16 -48.82
C ASN A 219 -22.42 17.74 -48.84
N GLY A 220 -23.49 17.48 -48.09
CA GLY A 220 -24.13 16.18 -48.06
C GLY A 220 -23.47 15.15 -47.14
N MET A 221 -22.63 15.56 -46.17
CA MET A 221 -22.22 14.68 -45.07
C MET A 221 -23.20 14.73 -43.88
N TRP A 222 -23.06 13.80 -42.93
CA TRP A 222 -23.77 13.82 -41.64
C TRP A 222 -22.80 14.09 -40.50
N LEU A 223 -23.07 15.09 -39.66
CA LEU A 223 -22.43 15.25 -38.35
C LEU A 223 -23.01 14.20 -37.39
N VAL A 224 -22.14 13.44 -36.74
CA VAL A 224 -22.52 12.35 -35.83
C VAL A 224 -21.73 12.36 -34.52
N GLU A 225 -22.35 11.80 -33.47
CA GLU A 225 -21.65 11.32 -32.28
C GLU A 225 -21.70 9.78 -32.23
N THR A 226 -20.61 9.20 -31.76
CA THR A 226 -20.43 7.76 -31.54
C THR A 226 -19.90 7.55 -30.12
N ARG A 227 -19.94 6.32 -29.60
CA ARG A 227 -19.38 6.02 -28.28
C ARG A 227 -17.91 6.46 -28.16
N LEU A 228 -17.15 6.38 -29.26
CA LEU A 228 -15.71 6.67 -29.29
C LEU A 228 -15.37 8.13 -29.66
N SER A 229 -16.01 8.72 -30.67
CA SER A 229 -15.69 10.06 -31.18
C SER A 229 -16.95 10.82 -31.64
N PHE A 230 -16.79 12.11 -31.94
CA PHE A 230 -17.68 12.81 -32.87
C PHE A 230 -16.95 13.02 -34.21
N GLY A 231 -17.68 13.41 -35.25
CA GLY A 231 -17.13 13.74 -36.56
C GLY A 231 -18.16 13.61 -37.67
N TRP A 232 -17.71 13.48 -38.91
CA TRP A 232 -18.60 13.43 -40.08
C TRP A 232 -18.57 12.06 -40.76
N ILE A 233 -19.71 11.59 -41.26
CA ILE A 233 -19.79 10.38 -42.11
C ILE A 233 -20.46 10.73 -43.46
N SER A 234 -20.28 9.85 -44.45
CA SER A 234 -20.88 10.05 -45.78
C SER A 234 -22.41 10.13 -45.73
N GLY A 235 -23.02 10.83 -46.68
CA GLY A 235 -24.47 11.08 -46.71
C GLY A 235 -25.33 9.84 -46.95
N ASP A 236 -24.76 8.90 -47.71
CA ASP A 236 -25.29 7.59 -48.09
C ASP A 236 -24.89 6.46 -47.11
N ALA A 237 -24.20 6.80 -46.01
CA ALA A 237 -23.72 5.83 -45.03
C ALA A 237 -24.84 4.87 -44.60
N PRO A 238 -24.65 3.54 -44.70
CA PRO A 238 -25.71 2.56 -44.50
C PRO A 238 -26.09 2.49 -43.01
N LEU A 239 -27.12 3.24 -42.64
CA LEU A 239 -27.67 3.32 -41.28
C LEU A 239 -29.07 2.68 -41.21
N SER A 240 -29.41 2.17 -40.04
CA SER A 240 -30.77 1.70 -39.73
C SER A 240 -31.81 2.86 -39.73
N PRO A 241 -33.11 2.52 -39.73
CA PRO A 241 -34.14 3.40 -39.17
C PRO A 241 -33.80 3.82 -37.72
N PRO A 242 -34.36 4.92 -37.20
CA PRO A 242 -34.12 5.35 -35.81
C PRO A 242 -34.43 4.25 -34.78
N VAL A 243 -33.58 4.08 -33.76
CA VAL A 243 -33.73 3.02 -32.76
C VAL A 243 -35.00 3.25 -31.93
N PRO A 244 -35.99 2.33 -31.96
CA PRO A 244 -37.27 2.49 -31.29
C PRO A 244 -37.14 2.35 -29.78
N ALA A 245 -38.00 3.02 -29.03
CA ALA A 245 -37.91 3.12 -27.57
C ALA A 245 -37.74 1.77 -26.83
N PRO A 246 -38.45 0.66 -27.18
CA PRO A 246 -38.30 -0.62 -26.48
C PRO A 246 -36.92 -1.28 -26.62
N VAL A 247 -36.16 -0.94 -27.67
CA VAL A 247 -34.83 -1.55 -27.96
C VAL A 247 -33.70 -0.56 -27.66
N ARG A 248 -34.01 0.74 -27.58
CA ARG A 248 -33.05 1.83 -27.34
C ARG A 248 -32.20 1.64 -26.08
N ALA A 249 -32.80 1.19 -24.98
CA ALA A 249 -32.06 0.92 -23.74
C ALA A 249 -31.00 -0.18 -23.92
N ALA A 250 -31.32 -1.23 -24.68
CA ALA A 250 -30.42 -2.36 -24.91
C ALA A 250 -29.20 -1.97 -25.76
N TYR A 251 -29.37 -1.09 -26.76
CA TYR A 251 -28.30 -0.68 -27.68
C TYR A 251 -27.14 0.10 -27.06
N GLU A 252 -27.34 0.70 -25.87
CA GLU A 252 -26.31 1.49 -25.18
C GLU A 252 -26.01 0.96 -23.77
N ARG A 253 -27.04 0.80 -22.92
CA ARG A 253 -26.90 0.44 -21.50
C ARG A 253 -27.36 -1.00 -21.18
N GLY A 254 -27.58 -1.83 -22.20
CA GLY A 254 -27.94 -3.24 -22.04
C GLY A 254 -26.71 -4.17 -21.96
N PRO A 255 -26.87 -5.39 -21.42
CA PRO A 255 -25.86 -6.44 -21.52
C PRO A 255 -25.50 -6.71 -22.98
N ARG A 256 -24.24 -7.05 -23.25
CA ARG A 256 -23.76 -7.39 -24.60
C ARG A 256 -23.41 -8.86 -24.73
N VAL A 257 -23.49 -9.35 -25.97
CA VAL A 257 -23.06 -10.68 -26.38
C VAL A 257 -22.17 -10.59 -27.60
N GLU A 258 -21.08 -11.33 -27.59
CA GLU A 258 -20.18 -11.51 -28.72
C GLU A 258 -20.58 -12.77 -29.50
N THR A 259 -20.50 -12.68 -30.82
CA THR A 259 -20.67 -13.82 -31.74
C THR A 259 -19.41 -14.69 -31.74
N THR A 260 -19.50 -15.96 -31.33
CA THR A 260 -18.34 -16.88 -31.34
C THR A 260 -18.13 -17.59 -32.67
N ALA A 261 -19.17 -17.62 -33.51
CA ALA A 261 -19.14 -18.08 -34.89
C ALA A 261 -20.08 -17.20 -35.74
N PRO A 262 -19.93 -17.15 -37.08
CA PRO A 262 -20.82 -16.36 -37.93
C PRO A 262 -22.27 -16.84 -37.82
N ILE A 263 -23.23 -15.91 -37.70
CA ILE A 263 -24.67 -16.23 -37.56
C ILE A 263 -25.50 -15.64 -38.71
N ALA A 264 -26.50 -16.38 -39.16
CA ALA A 264 -27.50 -15.92 -40.12
C ALA A 264 -28.73 -15.35 -39.40
N VAL A 265 -29.21 -14.20 -39.85
CA VAL A 265 -30.38 -13.49 -39.30
C VAL A 265 -31.20 -12.94 -40.46
N GLY A 266 -32.13 -13.75 -40.97
CA GLY A 266 -32.72 -13.54 -42.29
C GLY A 266 -31.62 -13.59 -43.35
N ASN A 267 -31.62 -12.62 -44.27
CA ASN A 267 -30.62 -12.53 -45.34
C ASN A 267 -29.29 -11.87 -44.88
N LEU A 268 -29.14 -11.51 -43.60
CA LEU A 268 -27.89 -10.95 -43.06
C LEU A 268 -27.01 -12.04 -42.47
N ARG A 269 -25.71 -12.02 -42.81
CA ARG A 269 -24.66 -12.81 -42.17
C ARG A 269 -23.85 -11.90 -41.26
N ILE A 270 -23.96 -12.09 -39.95
CA ILE A 270 -23.11 -11.43 -38.96
C ILE A 270 -21.81 -12.23 -38.84
N ALA A 271 -20.67 -11.54 -38.77
CA ALA A 271 -19.36 -12.17 -38.60
C ALA A 271 -19.20 -12.78 -37.20
N ALA A 272 -18.12 -13.53 -36.97
CA ALA A 272 -17.66 -13.84 -35.62
C ALA A 272 -16.92 -12.62 -35.04
N GLY A 273 -16.91 -12.46 -33.72
CA GLY A 273 -16.27 -11.34 -33.02
C GLY A 273 -17.07 -10.03 -33.07
N THR A 274 -18.27 -10.02 -33.66
CA THR A 274 -19.22 -8.89 -33.59
C THR A 274 -19.91 -8.89 -32.23
N VAL A 275 -19.86 -7.75 -31.54
CA VAL A 275 -20.57 -7.50 -30.28
C VAL A 275 -21.96 -6.93 -30.58
N LEU A 276 -22.99 -7.51 -29.98
CA LEU A 276 -24.39 -7.15 -30.17
C LEU A 276 -25.08 -6.88 -28.82
N PRO A 277 -26.10 -6.02 -28.75
CA PRO A 277 -26.93 -5.88 -27.55
C PRO A 277 -27.78 -7.14 -27.32
N ALA A 278 -27.80 -7.64 -26.09
CA ALA A 278 -28.61 -8.79 -25.71
C ALA A 278 -30.11 -8.48 -25.75
N ALA A 279 -30.90 -9.44 -26.21
CA ALA A 279 -32.37 -9.38 -26.25
C ALA A 279 -33.05 -10.15 -25.10
N ASP A 280 -32.25 -10.75 -24.20
CA ASP A 280 -32.68 -11.34 -22.93
C ASP A 280 -31.56 -11.28 -21.89
N ARG A 281 -31.92 -11.39 -20.60
CA ARG A 281 -30.96 -11.31 -19.47
C ARG A 281 -29.92 -12.44 -19.42
N ARG A 282 -30.11 -13.54 -20.17
CA ARG A 282 -29.18 -14.68 -20.22
C ARG A 282 -28.26 -14.62 -21.44
N GLY A 283 -28.35 -13.58 -22.27
CA GLY A 283 -27.57 -13.45 -23.51
C GLY A 283 -27.86 -14.51 -24.57
N ARG A 284 -28.99 -15.23 -24.48
CA ARG A 284 -29.28 -16.33 -25.42
C ARG A 284 -29.83 -15.85 -26.77
N ARG A 285 -30.24 -14.60 -26.86
CA ARG A 285 -30.54 -13.88 -28.10
C ARG A 285 -29.92 -12.48 -28.09
N ALA A 286 -29.66 -11.96 -29.27
CA ALA A 286 -29.27 -10.57 -29.49
C ALA A 286 -30.32 -9.82 -30.33
N TYR A 287 -30.28 -8.49 -30.33
CA TYR A 287 -30.89 -7.69 -31.39
C TYR A 287 -29.90 -7.46 -32.53
N VAL A 288 -30.41 -7.41 -33.76
CA VAL A 288 -29.68 -7.07 -34.98
C VAL A 288 -30.47 -5.99 -35.71
N ALA A 289 -29.80 -4.93 -36.11
CA ALA A 289 -30.33 -3.86 -36.95
C ALA A 289 -30.23 -4.21 -38.44
N THR A 290 -31.26 -3.86 -39.19
CA THR A 290 -31.37 -4.07 -40.63
C THR A 290 -31.77 -2.75 -41.33
N ARG A 291 -31.82 -2.74 -42.67
CA ARG A 291 -32.38 -1.61 -43.44
C ARG A 291 -33.87 -1.36 -43.15
N THR A 292 -34.61 -2.38 -42.71
CA THR A 292 -36.08 -2.33 -42.51
C THR A 292 -36.50 -2.24 -41.04
N GLY A 293 -35.61 -2.52 -40.08
CA GLY A 293 -35.95 -2.45 -38.66
C GLY A 293 -34.97 -3.19 -37.75
N PHE A 294 -35.48 -3.72 -36.63
CA PHE A 294 -34.70 -4.40 -35.60
C PHE A 294 -35.29 -5.78 -35.32
N VAL A 295 -34.49 -6.82 -35.53
CA VAL A 295 -34.89 -8.22 -35.39
C VAL A 295 -34.14 -8.88 -34.23
N ARG A 296 -34.64 -10.03 -33.74
CA ARG A 296 -33.95 -10.84 -32.73
C ARG A 296 -33.33 -12.07 -33.37
N THR A 297 -32.19 -12.53 -32.86
CA THR A 297 -31.51 -13.72 -33.40
C THR A 297 -32.37 -14.98 -33.25
N PRO A 298 -32.27 -15.95 -34.20
CA PRO A 298 -32.96 -17.23 -34.10
C PRO A 298 -32.46 -18.04 -32.89
N ALA A 299 -33.28 -18.96 -32.39
CA ALA A 299 -32.95 -19.73 -31.18
C ALA A 299 -31.68 -20.59 -31.35
N ALA A 300 -31.41 -21.07 -32.57
CA ALA A 300 -30.20 -21.82 -32.91
C ALA A 300 -28.91 -21.01 -32.69
N ALA A 301 -28.94 -19.70 -32.90
CA ALA A 301 -27.79 -18.81 -32.71
C ALA A 301 -27.33 -18.73 -31.24
N ALA A 302 -28.12 -19.20 -30.27
CA ALA A 302 -27.77 -19.19 -28.85
C ALA A 302 -26.52 -20.03 -28.50
N ARG A 303 -26.09 -20.96 -29.36
CA ARG A 303 -24.81 -21.68 -29.22
C ARG A 303 -23.60 -20.86 -29.70
N SER A 304 -23.85 -19.82 -30.50
CA SER A 304 -22.86 -18.95 -31.12
C SER A 304 -22.82 -17.55 -30.49
N LEU A 305 -23.43 -17.37 -29.31
CA LEU A 305 -23.46 -16.12 -28.55
C LEU A 305 -22.85 -16.32 -27.16
N ARG A 306 -21.90 -15.46 -26.80
CA ARG A 306 -21.18 -15.45 -25.51
C ARG A 306 -21.38 -14.10 -24.83
N PRO A 307 -21.89 -14.02 -23.58
CA PRO A 307 -21.93 -12.75 -22.84
C PRO A 307 -20.55 -12.09 -22.76
N THR A 308 -20.47 -10.78 -22.98
CA THR A 308 -19.19 -10.06 -22.81
C THR A 308 -18.85 -9.89 -21.34
N ARG A 309 -19.84 -9.72 -20.45
CA ARG A 309 -19.67 -9.77 -18.99
C ARG A 309 -19.26 -11.19 -18.57
N ARG A 310 -17.96 -11.41 -18.44
CA ARG A 310 -17.32 -12.69 -18.08
C ARG A 310 -15.96 -12.42 -17.44
N SER A 311 -15.38 -13.42 -16.79
CA SER A 311 -14.02 -13.31 -16.23
C SER A 311 -12.98 -12.99 -17.31
N VAL A 312 -12.05 -12.10 -16.99
CA VAL A 312 -10.85 -11.85 -17.80
C VAL A 312 -9.80 -12.88 -17.40
N THR A 313 -9.25 -13.62 -18.35
CA THR A 313 -8.13 -14.57 -18.15
C THR A 313 -7.01 -14.26 -19.15
N ARG A 314 -5.76 -14.64 -18.86
CA ARG A 314 -4.64 -14.38 -19.78
C ARG A 314 -4.85 -15.11 -21.10
N ARG A 315 -5.26 -16.37 -21.06
CA ARG A 315 -5.65 -17.18 -22.24
C ARG A 315 -6.67 -16.46 -23.11
N ALA A 316 -7.80 -16.05 -22.53
CA ALA A 316 -8.89 -15.44 -23.30
C ALA A 316 -8.49 -14.10 -23.95
N VAL A 317 -7.63 -13.30 -23.30
CA VAL A 317 -7.14 -12.03 -23.86
C VAL A 317 -6.18 -12.29 -25.02
N LEU A 318 -5.30 -13.29 -24.90
CA LEU A 318 -4.41 -13.72 -25.99
C LEU A 318 -5.21 -14.27 -27.18
N GLU A 319 -6.17 -15.17 -26.93
CA GLU A 319 -7.08 -15.70 -27.96
C GLU A 319 -7.81 -14.61 -28.74
N ARG A 320 -8.29 -13.56 -28.06
CA ARG A 320 -8.95 -12.42 -28.71
C ARG A 320 -7.96 -11.50 -29.43
N ALA A 321 -6.80 -11.22 -28.84
CA ALA A 321 -5.76 -10.39 -29.48
C ALA A 321 -5.24 -11.02 -30.78
N TRP A 322 -5.09 -12.35 -30.83
CA TRP A 322 -4.59 -13.05 -32.01
C TRP A 322 -5.53 -13.00 -33.22
N GLN A 323 -6.82 -12.75 -33.03
CA GLN A 323 -7.79 -12.55 -34.13
C GLN A 323 -7.51 -11.27 -34.94
N PHE A 324 -6.62 -10.40 -34.46
CA PHE A 324 -6.24 -9.15 -35.13
C PHE A 324 -4.84 -9.19 -35.75
N VAL A 325 -3.99 -10.18 -35.41
CA VAL A 325 -2.63 -10.31 -35.97
C VAL A 325 -2.70 -10.47 -37.49
N GLY A 326 -1.83 -9.76 -38.20
CA GLY A 326 -1.82 -9.71 -39.67
C GLY A 326 -2.83 -8.73 -40.28
N ARG A 327 -3.77 -8.13 -39.53
CA ARG A 327 -4.62 -7.06 -40.08
C ARG A 327 -3.78 -5.81 -40.41
N PRO A 328 -4.06 -5.10 -41.52
CA PRO A 328 -3.33 -3.88 -41.88
C PRO A 328 -3.35 -2.80 -40.78
N TYR A 329 -2.26 -2.03 -40.68
CA TYR A 329 -2.23 -0.80 -39.90
C TYR A 329 -2.95 0.34 -40.63
N GLY A 330 -3.74 1.13 -39.90
CA GLY A 330 -4.38 2.34 -40.43
C GLY A 330 -4.73 3.33 -39.33
N LEU A 331 -4.13 4.51 -39.36
CA LEU A 331 -4.41 5.60 -38.43
C LEU A 331 -5.91 5.93 -38.46
N GLY A 332 -6.59 5.91 -37.31
CA GLY A 332 -8.00 6.29 -37.24
C GLY A 332 -9.00 5.32 -37.89
N GLY A 333 -8.53 4.25 -38.55
CA GLY A 333 -9.31 3.42 -39.46
C GLY A 333 -8.98 3.58 -40.96
N ALA A 334 -7.93 4.34 -41.30
CA ALA A 334 -7.49 4.54 -42.69
C ALA A 334 -7.33 3.20 -43.44
N ALA A 335 -7.82 3.16 -44.69
CA ALA A 335 -7.83 1.95 -45.53
C ALA A 335 -8.42 0.68 -44.89
N GLY A 336 -9.28 0.80 -43.87
CA GLY A 336 -9.83 -0.35 -43.13
C GLY A 336 -8.85 -1.02 -42.15
N GLY A 337 -7.68 -0.41 -41.94
CA GLY A 337 -6.69 -0.85 -40.97
C GLY A 337 -7.07 -0.54 -39.52
N LEU A 338 -6.22 -0.99 -38.59
CA LEU A 338 -6.35 -0.71 -37.16
C LEU A 338 -5.21 0.21 -36.67
N ASP A 339 -5.52 1.08 -35.70
CA ASP A 339 -4.50 1.77 -34.90
C ASP A 339 -4.36 1.13 -33.51
N CYS A 340 -3.25 1.46 -32.84
CA CYS A 340 -2.85 0.88 -31.56
C CYS A 340 -3.93 0.94 -30.47
N SER A 341 -4.68 2.04 -30.43
CA SER A 341 -5.74 2.24 -29.46
C SER A 341 -7.05 1.56 -29.87
N ARG A 342 -7.40 1.53 -31.17
CA ARG A 342 -8.60 0.82 -31.66
C ARG A 342 -8.49 -0.68 -31.42
N LEU A 343 -7.30 -1.27 -31.65
CA LEU A 343 -7.00 -2.67 -31.36
C LEU A 343 -7.37 -3.06 -29.92
N LEU A 344 -7.00 -2.24 -28.92
CA LEU A 344 -7.30 -2.54 -27.53
C LEU A 344 -8.79 -2.37 -27.20
N VAL A 345 -9.51 -1.43 -27.83
CA VAL A 345 -10.99 -1.35 -27.71
C VAL A 345 -11.63 -2.65 -28.19
N ASP A 346 -11.27 -3.13 -29.39
CA ASP A 346 -11.85 -4.35 -29.98
C ASP A 346 -11.49 -5.65 -29.22
N VAL A 347 -10.39 -5.66 -28.48
CA VAL A 347 -10.01 -6.76 -27.58
C VAL A 347 -10.81 -6.71 -26.27
N PHE A 348 -10.86 -5.56 -25.59
CA PHE A 348 -11.40 -5.47 -24.24
C PHE A 348 -12.94 -5.33 -24.17
N GLU A 349 -13.61 -4.86 -25.23
CA GLU A 349 -15.08 -4.87 -25.30
C GLU A 349 -15.66 -6.30 -25.31
N SER A 350 -14.89 -7.31 -25.79
CA SER A 350 -15.23 -8.74 -25.69
C SER A 350 -15.18 -9.30 -24.26
N PHE A 351 -14.87 -8.45 -23.28
CA PHE A 351 -14.93 -8.68 -21.84
C PHE A 351 -15.82 -7.66 -21.12
N GLY A 352 -16.51 -6.76 -21.85
CA GLY A 352 -17.35 -5.71 -21.26
C GLY A 352 -16.60 -4.46 -20.79
N LEU A 353 -15.29 -4.34 -21.04
CA LEU A 353 -14.48 -3.18 -20.66
C LEU A 353 -14.40 -2.16 -21.81
N HIS A 354 -15.12 -1.05 -21.67
CA HIS A 354 -15.31 -0.02 -22.69
C HIS A 354 -14.18 1.01 -22.69
N LEU A 355 -12.98 0.57 -23.09
CA LEU A 355 -11.81 1.44 -23.14
C LEU A 355 -12.06 2.73 -23.97
N PRO A 356 -11.50 3.88 -23.55
CA PRO A 356 -11.62 5.15 -24.27
C PRO A 356 -10.83 5.12 -25.60
N ARG A 357 -11.15 6.04 -26.53
CA ARG A 357 -10.69 5.94 -27.93
C ARG A 357 -9.19 6.16 -28.19
N HIS A 358 -8.49 6.94 -27.35
CA HIS A 358 -7.10 7.33 -27.60
C HIS A 358 -6.13 6.72 -26.58
N SER A 359 -4.93 6.35 -27.03
CA SER A 359 -3.87 5.70 -26.24
C SER A 359 -3.54 6.43 -24.93
N ALA A 360 -3.46 7.76 -24.97
CA ALA A 360 -3.22 8.59 -23.77
C ALA A 360 -4.31 8.41 -22.70
N TRP A 361 -5.58 8.28 -23.10
CA TRP A 361 -6.69 8.01 -22.17
C TRP A 361 -6.67 6.54 -21.72
N GLN A 362 -6.40 5.59 -22.62
CA GLN A 362 -6.30 4.17 -22.27
C GLN A 362 -5.21 3.91 -21.22
N SER A 363 -4.12 4.68 -21.22
CA SER A 363 -3.08 4.63 -20.19
C SER A 363 -3.54 4.98 -18.76
N ARG A 364 -4.78 5.46 -18.59
CA ARG A 364 -5.43 5.76 -17.29
C ARG A 364 -6.73 4.94 -17.11
N ALA A 365 -6.88 3.85 -17.84
CA ALA A 365 -8.10 3.02 -17.90
C ALA A 365 -7.94 1.59 -17.35
N GLY A 366 -6.85 1.30 -16.64
CA GLY A 366 -6.67 0.05 -15.88
C GLY A 366 -7.20 0.13 -14.45
N SER A 367 -7.03 -0.96 -13.68
CA SER A 367 -7.20 -1.00 -12.23
C SER A 367 -6.23 -0.06 -11.51
N PHE A 368 -4.99 0.03 -12.03
CA PHE A 368 -3.97 0.98 -11.62
C PHE A 368 -2.99 1.26 -12.78
N TRP A 369 -2.16 2.28 -12.64
CA TRP A 369 -1.03 2.56 -13.53
C TRP A 369 0.21 3.02 -12.77
N ILE A 370 1.37 2.93 -13.41
CA ILE A 370 2.68 3.35 -12.90
C ILE A 370 3.29 4.32 -13.92
N ASP A 371 3.65 5.52 -13.47
CA ASP A 371 4.39 6.48 -14.27
C ASP A 371 5.90 6.16 -14.22
N VAL A 372 6.53 6.00 -15.37
CA VAL A 372 7.92 5.49 -15.50
C VAL A 372 8.78 6.31 -16.46
N ALA A 373 8.36 7.53 -16.79
CA ALA A 373 9.03 8.39 -17.77
C ALA A 373 10.50 8.70 -17.41
N GLY A 374 10.81 8.87 -16.11
CA GLY A 374 12.17 9.09 -15.59
C GLY A 374 12.88 7.84 -15.09
N ALA A 375 12.28 6.65 -15.18
CA ALA A 375 12.89 5.41 -14.73
C ALA A 375 13.94 4.89 -15.73
N SER A 376 14.98 4.20 -15.25
CA SER A 376 15.97 3.55 -16.11
C SER A 376 15.33 2.44 -16.97
N ASP A 377 15.98 2.05 -18.07
CA ASP A 377 15.51 0.93 -18.89
C ASP A 377 15.45 -0.39 -18.09
N ALA A 378 16.35 -0.61 -17.13
CA ALA A 378 16.34 -1.76 -16.24
C ALA A 378 15.15 -1.71 -15.26
N ASP A 379 14.86 -0.55 -14.68
CA ASP A 379 13.71 -0.36 -13.78
C ASP A 379 12.39 -0.46 -14.51
N LYS A 380 12.30 0.10 -15.73
CA LYS A 380 11.15 -0.10 -16.63
C LYS A 380 10.89 -1.59 -16.85
N LEU A 381 11.90 -2.38 -17.19
CA LEU A 381 11.72 -3.82 -17.38
C LEU A 381 11.29 -4.54 -16.08
N ARG A 382 11.90 -4.24 -14.93
CA ARG A 382 11.50 -4.78 -13.62
C ARG A 382 10.05 -4.43 -13.25
N LEU A 383 9.64 -3.18 -13.47
CA LEU A 383 8.28 -2.70 -13.21
C LEU A 383 7.26 -3.30 -14.20
N ILE A 384 7.63 -3.49 -15.47
CA ILE A 384 6.80 -4.14 -16.49
C ILE A 384 6.52 -5.60 -16.11
N ASP A 385 7.54 -6.38 -15.73
CA ASP A 385 7.36 -7.78 -15.35
C ASP A 385 6.57 -7.92 -14.03
N THR A 386 6.88 -7.11 -13.02
CA THR A 386 6.10 -7.08 -11.76
C THR A 386 4.64 -6.70 -12.01
N ALA A 387 4.37 -5.73 -12.89
CA ALA A 387 3.01 -5.34 -13.29
C ALA A 387 2.28 -6.45 -14.07
N ALA A 388 3.00 -7.16 -14.94
CA ALA A 388 2.47 -8.30 -15.69
C ALA A 388 2.13 -9.51 -14.80
N ALA A 389 2.76 -9.66 -13.64
CA ALA A 389 2.35 -10.64 -12.64
C ALA A 389 0.95 -10.31 -12.05
N LYS A 390 0.65 -9.03 -11.80
CA LYS A 390 -0.62 -8.57 -11.19
C LYS A 390 -1.82 -8.55 -12.16
N GLY A 391 -1.61 -8.63 -13.47
CA GLY A 391 -2.70 -8.71 -14.44
C GLY A 391 -2.28 -8.67 -15.91
N ILE A 392 -3.10 -8.06 -16.77
CA ILE A 392 -2.74 -7.74 -18.15
C ILE A 392 -2.07 -6.37 -18.17
N ALA A 393 -0.80 -6.30 -18.59
CA ALA A 393 -0.05 -5.06 -18.67
C ALA A 393 -0.14 -4.41 -20.07
N LEU A 394 -0.45 -3.12 -20.11
CA LEU A 394 -0.43 -2.26 -21.30
C LEU A 394 0.69 -1.23 -21.15
N LEU A 395 1.47 -1.03 -22.22
CA LEU A 395 2.65 -0.16 -22.24
C LEU A 395 2.38 1.04 -23.14
N HIS A 396 2.55 2.24 -22.61
CA HIS A 396 2.19 3.50 -23.26
C HIS A 396 3.37 4.48 -23.35
N PHE A 397 3.44 5.18 -24.48
CA PHE A 397 4.17 6.44 -24.64
C PHE A 397 3.34 7.40 -25.51
N PRO A 398 3.58 8.72 -25.47
CA PRO A 398 2.78 9.69 -26.26
C PRO A 398 2.67 9.30 -27.74
N GLY A 399 1.43 8.99 -28.16
CA GLY A 399 1.10 8.55 -29.52
C GLY A 399 1.00 7.03 -29.74
N HIS A 400 1.34 6.17 -28.77
CA HIS A 400 1.27 4.71 -28.94
C HIS A 400 0.86 3.95 -27.67
N ILE A 401 0.26 2.77 -27.85
CA ILE A 401 -0.04 1.84 -26.76
C ILE A 401 0.08 0.38 -27.24
N MET A 402 0.49 -0.51 -26.35
CA MET A 402 0.94 -1.86 -26.70
C MET A 402 0.46 -2.86 -25.64
N LEU A 403 0.07 -4.07 -26.06
CA LEU A 403 -0.21 -5.17 -25.14
C LEU A 403 1.12 -5.88 -24.82
N TYR A 404 1.49 -5.99 -23.54
CA TYR A 404 2.67 -6.77 -23.16
C TYR A 404 2.35 -8.26 -23.18
N LEU A 405 3.23 -9.05 -23.81
CA LEU A 405 3.10 -10.51 -23.90
C LEU A 405 3.90 -11.25 -22.83
N GLY A 406 4.78 -10.57 -22.10
CA GLY A 406 5.82 -11.21 -21.29
C GLY A 406 7.12 -11.39 -22.07
N ARG A 407 7.93 -12.37 -21.63
CA ARG A 407 9.25 -12.66 -22.18
C ARG A 407 9.24 -13.94 -23.03
N ASP A 408 10.00 -13.93 -24.12
CA ASP A 408 10.14 -15.09 -25.00
C ASP A 408 11.05 -16.20 -24.40
N HIS A 409 11.36 -17.24 -25.17
CA HIS A 409 12.24 -18.34 -24.72
C HIS A 409 13.72 -17.91 -24.52
N ARG A 410 14.15 -16.76 -25.06
CA ARG A 410 15.47 -16.13 -24.79
C ARG A 410 15.38 -15.11 -23.65
N GLY A 411 14.24 -15.02 -22.96
CA GLY A 411 14.01 -14.02 -21.91
C GLY A 411 13.76 -12.60 -22.43
N VAL A 412 13.59 -12.39 -23.75
CA VAL A 412 13.46 -11.05 -24.34
C VAL A 412 12.00 -10.57 -24.26
N PRO A 413 11.72 -9.36 -23.74
CA PRO A 413 10.37 -8.82 -23.61
C PRO A 413 9.71 -8.54 -24.97
N ARG A 414 8.46 -8.98 -25.16
CA ARG A 414 7.70 -8.81 -26.40
C ARG A 414 6.37 -8.10 -26.18
N VAL A 415 5.91 -7.41 -27.22
CA VAL A 415 4.61 -6.73 -27.28
C VAL A 415 3.83 -7.10 -28.53
N LEU A 416 2.50 -7.15 -28.42
CA LEU A 416 1.57 -7.19 -29.55
C LEU A 416 0.98 -5.79 -29.73
N HIS A 417 1.06 -5.24 -30.95
CA HIS A 417 0.55 -3.90 -31.23
C HIS A 417 0.21 -3.64 -32.71
N ALA A 418 -0.58 -2.59 -32.96
CA ALA A 418 -0.73 -1.99 -34.28
C ALA A 418 0.19 -0.76 -34.37
N LEU A 419 1.48 -1.00 -34.66
CA LEU A 419 2.47 0.07 -34.86
C LEU A 419 2.43 0.56 -36.32
N GLY A 420 2.52 1.88 -36.53
CA GLY A 420 2.53 2.48 -37.87
C GLY A 420 3.91 2.60 -38.51
N GLU A 421 4.90 3.01 -37.71
CA GLU A 421 6.30 3.20 -38.12
C GLU A 421 7.27 3.27 -36.92
N TYR A 422 8.53 2.89 -37.15
CA TYR A 422 9.67 3.18 -36.27
C TYR A 422 10.80 3.87 -37.08
N ALA A 423 11.92 4.21 -36.44
CA ALA A 423 13.11 4.69 -37.14
C ALA A 423 14.28 3.73 -36.95
N GLU A 424 15.08 3.59 -37.99
CA GLU A 424 16.21 2.67 -38.12
C GLU A 424 17.46 3.51 -38.40
N ARG A 425 18.55 3.27 -37.66
CA ARG A 425 19.80 4.00 -37.83
C ARG A 425 20.55 3.45 -39.05
N CYS A 426 20.99 4.32 -39.95
CA CYS A 426 21.84 3.98 -41.09
C CYS A 426 23.31 4.21 -40.77
N ASP A 427 24.21 3.48 -41.43
CA ASP A 427 25.66 3.53 -41.18
C ASP A 427 26.26 4.93 -41.36
N GLY A 428 25.70 5.72 -42.28
CA GLY A 428 26.05 7.12 -42.48
C GLY A 428 25.66 8.06 -41.35
N GLY A 429 25.01 7.62 -40.28
CA GLY A 429 24.61 8.48 -39.16
C GLY A 429 23.32 9.29 -39.40
N SER A 430 22.48 8.85 -40.32
CA SER A 430 21.12 9.37 -40.56
C SER A 430 20.05 8.30 -40.21
N ASP A 431 18.78 8.71 -40.11
CA ASP A 431 17.66 7.85 -39.70
C ASP A 431 16.71 7.56 -40.88
N ARG A 432 16.40 6.28 -41.11
CA ARG A 432 15.38 5.81 -42.07
C ARG A 432 14.06 5.55 -41.36
N VAL A 433 12.93 5.95 -41.96
CA VAL A 433 11.60 5.58 -41.43
C VAL A 433 11.21 4.19 -41.93
N VAL A 434 10.90 3.28 -41.02
CA VAL A 434 10.45 1.92 -41.36
C VAL A 434 8.97 1.79 -41.04
N ARG A 435 8.15 1.65 -42.08
CA ARG A 435 6.68 1.55 -42.03
C ARG A 435 6.27 0.11 -41.71
N VAL A 436 5.56 -0.11 -40.60
CA VAL A 436 5.07 -1.44 -40.22
C VAL A 436 3.71 -1.69 -40.88
N PRO A 437 3.51 -2.77 -41.64
CA PRO A 437 2.32 -2.91 -42.50
C PRO A 437 1.06 -3.39 -41.75
N ALA A 438 1.22 -4.11 -40.64
CA ALA A 438 0.13 -4.83 -39.97
C ALA A 438 0.28 -4.92 -38.44
N VAL A 439 -0.80 -5.31 -37.76
CA VAL A 439 -0.79 -5.74 -36.35
C VAL A 439 0.14 -6.93 -36.20
N THR A 440 1.14 -6.82 -35.33
CA THR A 440 2.22 -7.81 -35.21
C THR A 440 2.87 -7.80 -33.83
N VAL A 441 3.82 -8.72 -33.61
CA VAL A 441 4.67 -8.80 -32.43
C VAL A 441 6.01 -8.10 -32.69
N SER A 442 6.56 -7.43 -31.67
CA SER A 442 7.91 -6.84 -31.69
C SER A 442 8.63 -6.96 -30.33
N GLY A 443 9.94 -6.73 -30.33
CA GLY A 443 10.70 -6.44 -29.10
C GLY A 443 10.66 -4.97 -28.72
N LEU A 444 10.82 -4.67 -27.43
CA LEU A 444 10.85 -3.28 -26.92
C LEU A 444 12.12 -2.50 -27.32
N ASP A 445 13.14 -3.20 -27.82
CA ASP A 445 14.37 -2.66 -28.40
C ASP A 445 14.20 -2.03 -29.79
N LEU A 446 13.05 -2.24 -30.46
CA LEU A 446 12.80 -1.73 -31.81
C LEU A 446 12.98 -0.20 -31.90
N GLY A 447 13.96 0.24 -32.69
CA GLY A 447 14.35 1.65 -32.85
C GLY A 447 15.52 2.12 -31.99
N ARG A 448 16.17 1.23 -31.22
CA ARG A 448 17.43 1.49 -30.49
C ARG A 448 18.48 2.11 -31.44
N GLY A 449 19.21 3.11 -30.94
CA GLY A 449 20.25 3.80 -31.72
C GLY A 449 19.76 4.81 -32.75
N SER A 450 18.45 4.87 -33.04
CA SER A 450 17.83 5.95 -33.84
C SER A 450 17.60 7.20 -32.99
N GLY A 451 17.51 8.36 -33.63
CA GLY A 451 17.08 9.61 -32.98
C GLY A 451 15.63 9.60 -32.47
N ARG A 452 14.82 8.60 -32.86
CA ARG A 452 13.50 8.35 -32.25
C ARG A 452 13.55 7.49 -30.99
N ARG A 453 14.69 6.85 -30.69
CA ARG A 453 14.93 5.89 -29.59
C ARG A 453 14.08 4.60 -29.67
N SER A 454 14.48 3.59 -28.89
CA SER A 454 13.73 2.32 -28.78
C SER A 454 12.36 2.51 -28.14
N LEU A 455 11.47 1.52 -28.28
CA LEU A 455 10.17 1.55 -27.63
C LEU A 455 10.31 1.60 -26.09
N LEU A 456 11.28 0.87 -25.51
CA LEU A 456 11.54 0.82 -24.07
C LEU A 456 11.88 2.20 -23.49
N GLU A 457 12.89 2.87 -24.07
CA GLU A 457 13.34 4.21 -23.66
C GLU A 457 12.17 5.21 -23.61
N ARG A 458 11.21 5.06 -24.53
CA ARG A 458 10.06 5.95 -24.71
C ARG A 458 8.90 5.68 -23.76
N ILE A 459 8.75 4.48 -23.18
CA ILE A 459 7.61 4.16 -22.30
C ILE A 459 7.54 5.17 -21.16
N THR A 460 6.40 5.84 -21.04
CA THR A 460 6.12 6.79 -19.96
C THR A 460 5.16 6.23 -18.92
N ARG A 461 4.34 5.22 -19.27
CA ARG A 461 3.35 4.64 -18.36
C ARG A 461 3.12 3.15 -18.61
N ILE A 462 3.00 2.40 -17.51
CA ILE A 462 2.56 1.01 -17.46
C ILE A 462 1.14 1.01 -16.88
N THR A 463 0.19 0.31 -17.48
CA THR A 463 -1.22 0.25 -17.04
C THR A 463 -1.62 -1.20 -16.83
N VAL A 464 -2.27 -1.54 -15.71
CA VAL A 464 -2.66 -2.93 -15.40
C VAL A 464 -4.16 -3.08 -15.36
N ILE A 465 -4.68 -4.04 -16.12
CA ILE A 465 -6.05 -4.54 -16.01
C ILE A 465 -5.96 -5.86 -15.24
N GLY A 466 -6.33 -5.83 -13.95
CA GLY A 466 -6.13 -6.95 -13.03
C GLY A 466 -6.32 -6.59 -11.56
N GLY A 467 -5.68 -7.34 -10.67
CA GLY A 467 -5.80 -7.18 -9.22
C GLY A 467 -5.07 -5.95 -8.65
N SER A 468 -4.94 -5.90 -7.32
CA SER A 468 -4.22 -4.82 -6.62
C SER A 468 -2.72 -4.82 -6.93
N PRO A 469 -2.02 -3.66 -6.80
CA PRO A 469 -0.59 -3.54 -7.07
C PRO A 469 0.31 -4.49 -6.24
N GLY A 470 -0.11 -4.85 -5.03
CA GLY A 470 0.72 -5.58 -4.07
C GLY A 470 1.80 -4.70 -3.42
N PRO A 471 2.50 -5.18 -2.37
CA PRO A 471 3.55 -4.42 -1.69
C PRO A 471 4.68 -3.99 -2.63
N GLU A 472 4.91 -4.74 -3.71
CA GLU A 472 5.97 -4.49 -4.69
C GLU A 472 5.73 -3.20 -5.49
N LEU A 473 4.47 -2.88 -5.77
CA LEU A 473 4.11 -1.73 -6.61
C LEU A 473 3.37 -0.62 -5.85
N ARG A 474 2.96 -0.84 -4.59
CA ARG A 474 2.14 0.13 -3.82
C ARG A 474 2.77 1.52 -3.68
N GLY A 475 4.10 1.63 -3.63
CA GLY A 475 4.81 2.92 -3.56
C GLY A 475 5.00 3.65 -4.90
N VAL A 476 4.53 3.07 -6.02
CA VAL A 476 4.69 3.63 -7.38
C VAL A 476 3.40 3.56 -8.23
N ALA A 477 2.39 2.83 -7.76
CA ALA A 477 1.13 2.64 -8.47
C ALA A 477 0.07 3.68 -8.07
N THR A 478 -0.48 4.38 -9.06
CA THR A 478 -1.68 5.20 -8.92
C THR A 478 -2.92 4.33 -9.19
N PHE A 479 -3.82 4.22 -8.22
CA PHE A 479 -5.10 3.52 -8.40
C PHE A 479 -6.06 4.29 -9.33
N ARG A 480 -6.98 3.55 -9.97
CA ARG A 480 -8.14 4.15 -10.64
C ARG A 480 -9.05 4.91 -9.66
N PRO A 481 -9.86 5.87 -10.13
CA PRO A 481 -10.90 6.46 -9.30
C PRO A 481 -11.95 5.42 -8.86
N THR A 482 -12.57 5.67 -7.71
CA THR A 482 -13.68 4.87 -7.18
C THR A 482 -15.01 5.33 -7.80
N PRO A 483 -15.86 4.43 -8.32
CA PRO A 483 -17.26 4.74 -8.60
C PRO A 483 -17.98 5.10 -7.29
N ALA A 484 -18.94 6.02 -7.34
CA ALA A 484 -19.59 6.56 -6.16
C ALA A 484 -20.24 5.45 -5.29
N PRO A 485 -19.80 5.23 -4.03
CA PRO A 485 -20.26 4.15 -3.16
C PRO A 485 -21.78 4.01 -3.10
N ALA A 486 -22.32 2.81 -3.36
CA ALA A 486 -23.73 2.52 -3.10
C ALA A 486 -24.05 2.75 -1.62
N ILE A 487 -25.21 3.36 -1.33
CA ILE A 487 -25.63 3.61 0.06
C ILE A 487 -26.69 2.57 0.42
N PRO A 488 -26.41 1.62 1.34
CA PRO A 488 -27.40 0.64 1.77
C PRO A 488 -28.65 1.28 2.39
N LYS A 489 -29.80 0.64 2.15
CA LYS A 489 -31.01 0.83 2.97
C LYS A 489 -30.69 0.44 4.41
N ASP A 490 -31.27 1.10 5.40
CA ASP A 490 -30.85 1.02 6.81
C ASP A 490 -30.77 -0.41 7.35
N ARG A 491 -31.71 -1.29 6.99
CA ARG A 491 -31.74 -2.72 7.35
C ARG A 491 -30.64 -3.59 6.69
N ALA A 492 -29.91 -3.04 5.73
CA ALA A 492 -28.78 -3.66 5.04
C ALA A 492 -27.46 -2.91 5.29
N CYS A 493 -27.46 -1.93 6.21
CA CYS A 493 -26.25 -1.24 6.65
C CYS A 493 -25.73 -1.92 7.93
N HIS A 494 -24.78 -2.85 7.75
CA HIS A 494 -24.05 -3.50 8.83
C HIS A 494 -22.56 -3.61 8.47
N ASP A 495 -21.71 -3.69 9.50
CA ASP A 495 -20.30 -4.01 9.33
C ASP A 495 -20.13 -5.48 8.92
N SER A 496 -19.05 -5.79 8.21
CA SER A 496 -18.75 -7.14 7.76
C SER A 496 -17.48 -7.69 8.41
N ARG A 497 -17.12 -8.94 8.06
CA ARG A 497 -15.82 -9.53 8.45
C ARG A 497 -14.64 -9.02 7.59
N ARG A 498 -14.87 -8.14 6.60
CA ARG A 498 -13.81 -7.52 5.74
C ARG A 498 -13.26 -6.21 6.32
N ALA A 499 -14.06 -5.47 7.09
CA ALA A 499 -13.71 -4.19 7.67
C ALA A 499 -14.53 -3.90 8.94
N ALA A 500 -13.88 -3.33 9.97
CA ALA A 500 -14.55 -2.76 11.13
C ALA A 500 -14.57 -1.23 11.01
N ILE A 501 -15.73 -0.61 11.19
CA ILE A 501 -15.90 0.85 11.20
C ILE A 501 -15.98 1.33 12.65
N TYR A 502 -15.35 2.47 12.93
CA TYR A 502 -15.34 3.13 14.22
C TYR A 502 -15.75 4.59 14.06
N ALA A 503 -16.49 5.11 15.04
CA ALA A 503 -16.77 6.53 15.19
C ALA A 503 -16.06 7.06 16.44
N MET A 504 -15.47 8.26 16.31
CA MET A 504 -14.88 9.03 17.40
C MET A 504 -15.57 10.40 17.47
N PRO A 505 -15.86 10.95 18.67
CA PRO A 505 -15.61 10.39 20.02
C PRO A 505 -16.53 9.19 20.36
N GLU A 506 -16.29 8.56 21.52
CA GLU A 506 -17.06 7.44 22.12
C GLU A 506 -18.58 7.67 22.04
N ARG A 507 -18.98 8.92 22.29
CA ARG A 507 -20.36 9.40 22.22
C ARG A 507 -20.43 10.57 21.23
N PRO A 508 -20.54 10.29 19.92
CA PRO A 508 -20.50 11.31 18.87
C PRO A 508 -21.52 12.42 19.13
N ASN A 509 -21.10 13.67 19.00
CA ASN A 509 -21.92 14.84 19.31
C ASN A 509 -21.55 16.05 18.43
N ALA A 510 -22.39 17.08 18.43
CA ALA A 510 -22.25 18.25 17.57
C ALA A 510 -21.15 19.25 18.00
N ASP A 511 -20.61 19.12 19.22
CA ASP A 511 -19.66 20.08 19.80
C ASP A 511 -18.19 19.70 19.52
N GLN A 512 -17.95 18.49 19.00
CA GLN A 512 -16.63 17.93 18.69
C GLN A 512 -16.58 17.42 17.23
N PRO A 513 -15.39 17.33 16.60
CA PRO A 513 -15.24 16.69 15.29
C PRO A 513 -15.68 15.22 15.30
N LEU A 514 -16.48 14.81 14.32
CA LEU A 514 -16.76 13.39 14.06
C LEU A 514 -15.63 12.83 13.20
N ARG A 515 -14.81 11.93 13.75
CA ARG A 515 -13.89 11.12 12.94
C ARG A 515 -14.52 9.75 12.70
N ILE A 516 -14.43 9.24 11.48
CA ILE A 516 -14.78 7.87 11.13
C ILE A 516 -13.51 7.18 10.64
N VAL A 517 -13.20 6.02 11.22
CA VAL A 517 -12.06 5.18 10.83
C VAL A 517 -12.56 3.80 10.44
N ALA A 518 -12.21 3.33 9.24
CA ALA A 518 -12.41 1.95 8.84
C ALA A 518 -11.07 1.20 8.83
N ALA A 519 -10.99 0.08 9.55
CA ALA A 519 -9.81 -0.78 9.65
C ALA A 519 -10.02 -2.10 8.89
N LEU A 520 -9.07 -2.48 8.02
CA LEU A 520 -9.17 -3.64 7.13
C LEU A 520 -7.93 -4.55 7.21
N ASP A 521 -8.15 -5.88 7.20
CA ASP A 521 -7.08 -6.90 7.16
C ASP A 521 -6.46 -7.14 5.77
N ARG A 522 -7.14 -6.66 4.71
CA ARG A 522 -6.77 -6.86 3.31
C ARG A 522 -6.81 -5.52 2.56
N ASP A 523 -6.02 -5.41 1.50
CA ASP A 523 -5.92 -4.19 0.70
C ASP A 523 -7.30 -3.79 0.14
N PRO A 524 -7.86 -2.62 0.49
CA PRO A 524 -9.13 -2.13 -0.07
C PRO A 524 -9.03 -1.83 -1.57
N GLY A 525 -7.82 -1.76 -2.14
CA GLY A 525 -7.61 -1.29 -3.49
C GLY A 525 -8.16 0.14 -3.66
N PRO A 526 -9.00 0.41 -4.68
CA PRO A 526 -9.60 1.72 -4.90
C PRO A 526 -10.83 2.01 -4.01
N ALA A 527 -11.25 1.13 -3.09
CA ALA A 527 -12.43 1.38 -2.26
C ALA A 527 -12.25 2.60 -1.34
N THR A 528 -13.33 3.36 -1.13
CA THR A 528 -13.31 4.63 -0.38
C THR A 528 -14.39 4.69 0.69
N LEU A 529 -14.23 5.62 1.64
CA LEU A 529 -15.15 5.86 2.76
C LEU A 529 -16.08 7.04 2.45
N ALA A 530 -17.35 6.75 2.16
CA ALA A 530 -18.39 7.75 1.96
C ALA A 530 -19.19 8.00 3.24
N LEU A 531 -19.39 9.27 3.59
CA LEU A 531 -20.26 9.69 4.69
C LEU A 531 -21.58 10.25 4.15
N VAL A 532 -22.69 9.93 4.82
CA VAL A 532 -24.03 10.46 4.54
C VAL A 532 -24.59 11.12 5.80
N ASP A 533 -25.03 12.36 5.68
CA ASP A 533 -25.56 13.17 6.77
C ASP A 533 -27.04 12.82 7.12
N PRO A 534 -27.58 13.35 8.23
CA PRO A 534 -28.96 13.10 8.64
C PRO A 534 -30.04 13.63 7.68
N THR A 535 -29.68 14.41 6.66
CA THR A 535 -30.58 14.84 5.58
C THR A 535 -30.51 13.93 4.34
N GLY A 536 -29.74 12.84 4.41
CA GLY A 536 -29.53 11.90 3.31
C GLY A 536 -28.52 12.39 2.27
N ARG A 537 -27.80 13.48 2.53
CA ARG A 537 -26.81 14.04 1.59
C ARG A 537 -25.44 13.45 1.86
N ARG A 538 -24.71 13.11 0.80
CA ARG A 538 -23.28 12.77 0.92
C ARG A 538 -22.50 13.98 1.41
N VAL A 539 -21.49 13.74 2.24
CA VAL A 539 -20.54 14.74 2.71
C VAL A 539 -19.17 14.40 2.15
N ASP A 540 -18.56 15.36 1.46
CA ASP A 540 -17.13 15.31 1.17
C ASP A 540 -16.38 15.82 2.40
N ALA A 541 -15.58 14.95 2.99
CA ALA A 541 -14.78 15.18 4.19
C ALA A 541 -13.27 15.03 3.92
N GLY A 542 -12.89 14.73 2.67
CA GLY A 542 -11.64 14.02 2.37
C GLY A 542 -11.61 12.60 2.95
N VAL A 543 -10.73 11.76 2.39
CA VAL A 543 -10.39 10.45 2.97
C VAL A 543 -8.87 10.34 3.00
N VAL A 544 -8.30 10.18 4.19
CA VAL A 544 -6.89 9.82 4.38
C VAL A 544 -6.80 8.31 4.29
N HIS A 545 -5.98 7.82 3.36
CA HIS A 545 -5.66 6.40 3.22
C HIS A 545 -4.39 6.10 3.99
N LEU A 546 -4.45 5.11 4.89
CA LEU A 546 -3.33 4.62 5.69
C LEU A 546 -2.71 3.35 5.06
N GLY A 547 -1.53 2.97 5.55
CA GLY A 547 -0.55 2.08 4.96
C GLY A 547 -0.94 0.60 4.88
N GLY A 548 -0.22 -0.26 5.62
CA GLY A 548 -0.64 -1.64 5.87
C GLY A 548 0.17 -2.81 5.29
N PRO A 549 -0.25 -4.06 5.61
CA PRO A 549 -1.42 -4.39 6.45
C PRO A 549 -1.20 -4.07 7.94
N PRO A 550 -2.24 -3.65 8.70
CA PRO A 550 -3.62 -3.43 8.28
C PRO A 550 -3.81 -2.12 7.51
N PHE A 551 -4.89 -2.01 6.76
CA PHE A 551 -5.19 -0.85 5.91
C PHE A 551 -6.26 0.02 6.57
N GLY A 552 -6.13 1.34 6.46
CA GLY A 552 -7.04 2.30 7.09
C GLY A 552 -7.65 3.30 6.12
N LEU A 553 -8.90 3.68 6.35
CA LEU A 553 -9.56 4.82 5.71
C LEU A 553 -10.10 5.75 6.80
N VAL A 554 -9.69 7.02 6.81
CA VAL A 554 -10.08 8.01 7.82
C VAL A 554 -10.78 9.19 7.17
N ALA A 555 -11.98 9.54 7.64
CA ALA A 555 -12.73 10.72 7.21
C ALA A 555 -13.16 11.55 8.42
N THR A 556 -12.96 12.87 8.38
CA THR A 556 -13.21 13.77 9.53
C THR A 556 -14.19 14.88 9.14
N VAL A 557 -15.29 15.01 9.89
CA VAL A 557 -16.27 16.09 9.76
C VAL A 557 -16.08 17.06 10.94
N PRO A 558 -15.48 18.25 10.75
CA PRO A 558 -15.09 19.13 11.87
C PRO A 558 -16.25 19.69 12.70
N ARG A 559 -17.48 19.71 12.15
CA ARG A 559 -18.71 20.18 12.80
C ARG A 559 -19.90 19.30 12.38
N PRO A 560 -20.11 18.14 13.01
CA PRO A 560 -21.12 17.19 12.59
C PRO A 560 -22.54 17.65 13.00
N ARG A 561 -23.50 17.49 12.08
CA ARG A 561 -24.93 17.69 12.36
C ARG A 561 -25.45 16.62 13.32
N ARG A 562 -26.17 17.03 14.37
CA ARG A 562 -26.99 16.14 15.21
C ARG A 562 -27.93 15.29 14.33
N GLY A 563 -27.99 13.98 14.58
CA GLY A 563 -28.87 13.04 13.87
C GLY A 563 -28.23 11.68 13.63
N THR A 564 -28.77 10.89 12.71
CA THR A 564 -28.18 9.60 12.31
C THR A 564 -27.43 9.76 11.00
N TRP A 565 -26.13 9.50 11.02
CA TRP A 565 -25.25 9.43 9.86
C TRP A 565 -25.12 7.99 9.36
N LYS A 566 -24.62 7.82 8.13
CA LYS A 566 -24.06 6.55 7.65
C LYS A 566 -22.60 6.73 7.25
N ALA A 567 -21.78 5.78 7.66
CA ALA A 567 -20.45 5.56 7.11
C ALA A 567 -20.51 4.32 6.20
N VAL A 568 -19.97 4.40 4.98
CA VAL A 568 -19.98 3.29 4.01
C VAL A 568 -18.61 3.16 3.36
N VAL A 569 -17.99 1.98 3.47
CA VAL A 569 -16.78 1.65 2.72
C VAL A 569 -17.17 0.85 1.48
N ALA A 570 -16.88 1.35 0.27
CA ALA A 570 -17.20 0.63 -0.96
C ALA A 570 -16.33 1.00 -2.17
N ASP A 571 -16.33 0.12 -3.16
CA ASP A 571 -15.92 0.38 -4.55
C ASP A 571 -17.17 0.28 -5.44
N GLY A 572 -17.83 1.41 -5.73
CA GLY A 572 -19.15 1.41 -6.35
C GLY A 572 -20.18 0.60 -5.56
N ASP A 573 -20.72 -0.45 -6.16
CA ASP A 573 -21.74 -1.33 -5.55
C ASP A 573 -21.17 -2.41 -4.61
N ASP A 574 -19.84 -2.64 -4.57
CA ASP A 574 -19.22 -3.56 -3.59
C ASP A 574 -19.04 -2.86 -2.24
N VAL A 575 -20.10 -2.89 -1.43
CA VAL A 575 -20.10 -2.40 -0.05
C VAL A 575 -19.34 -3.39 0.84
N ILE A 576 -18.15 -2.96 1.28
CA ILE A 576 -17.26 -3.71 2.15
C ILE A 576 -17.77 -3.69 3.61
N ALA A 577 -18.26 -2.54 4.08
CA ALA A 577 -18.91 -2.37 5.39
C ALA A 577 -19.80 -1.11 5.40
N CYS A 578 -20.80 -1.09 6.29
CA CYS A 578 -21.70 0.06 6.47
C CYS A 578 -22.15 0.20 7.93
N GLN A 579 -21.90 1.35 8.55
CA GLN A 579 -22.28 1.61 9.94
C GLN A 579 -23.21 2.82 10.05
N ARG A 580 -24.17 2.76 10.98
CA ARG A 580 -25.08 3.87 11.31
C ARG A 580 -24.59 4.55 12.59
N VAL A 581 -24.24 5.83 12.51
CA VAL A 581 -23.60 6.57 13.62
C VAL A 581 -24.57 7.64 14.15
N ARG A 582 -24.83 7.66 15.45
CA ARG A 582 -25.78 8.60 16.08
C ARG A 582 -25.02 9.76 16.73
N VAL A 583 -25.17 10.95 16.14
CA VAL A 583 -24.59 12.21 16.65
C VAL A 583 -25.59 12.91 17.57
N ALA A 584 -25.23 13.05 18.84
CA ALA A 584 -25.97 13.76 19.87
C ALA A 584 -25.93 15.29 19.67
N GLY A 585 -26.78 16.01 20.42
CA GLY A 585 -26.90 17.47 20.34
C GLY A 585 -26.03 18.26 21.32
N ARG A 586 -25.30 17.57 22.21
CA ARG A 586 -24.35 18.12 23.18
C ARG A 586 -23.28 17.08 23.51
N ARG A 587 -22.10 17.53 23.92
CA ARG A 587 -21.04 16.77 24.58
C ARG A 587 -21.56 15.99 25.82
N PRO A 588 -20.99 14.82 26.17
CA PRO A 588 -21.25 14.18 27.46
C PRO A 588 -20.90 15.08 28.64
N VAL A 589 -21.56 14.85 29.78
CA VAL A 589 -21.11 15.37 31.08
C VAL A 589 -20.07 14.37 31.64
N PRO A 590 -18.96 14.82 32.24
CA PRO A 590 -18.07 13.95 33.00
C PRO A 590 -18.80 13.14 34.07
N ALA A 591 -18.26 11.96 34.41
CA ALA A 591 -18.69 11.25 35.61
C ALA A 591 -18.06 11.92 36.85
N GLU A 592 -18.77 11.86 37.99
CA GLU A 592 -18.20 12.28 39.27
C GLU A 592 -17.00 11.40 39.66
N PRO A 593 -15.98 11.95 40.36
CA PRO A 593 -14.88 11.17 40.91
C PRO A 593 -15.37 10.01 41.78
N ASN A 594 -14.82 8.82 41.57
CA ASN A 594 -15.17 7.62 42.35
C ASN A 594 -13.91 6.92 42.87
N ASP A 595 -14.10 6.13 43.92
CA ASP A 595 -13.08 5.38 44.66
C ASP A 595 -12.84 3.96 44.08
N GLY A 596 -13.40 3.67 42.91
CA GLY A 596 -13.31 2.39 42.23
C GLY A 596 -12.25 2.36 41.13
N PRO A 597 -12.57 1.77 39.96
CA PRO A 597 -11.56 1.39 38.97
C PRO A 597 -11.05 2.53 38.08
N VAL A 598 -9.72 2.58 37.83
CA VAL A 598 -9.07 3.51 36.87
C VAL A 598 -9.82 3.58 35.53
N TRP A 599 -10.20 2.44 34.96
CA TRP A 599 -11.33 2.33 34.05
C TRP A 599 -11.95 0.93 34.10
N GLU A 600 -13.27 0.85 33.95
CA GLU A 600 -13.92 -0.44 33.70
C GLU A 600 -13.72 -0.82 32.22
N PRO A 601 -13.17 -1.99 31.90
CA PRO A 601 -13.24 -2.53 30.56
C PRO A 601 -14.71 -2.80 30.18
N GLU A 602 -15.06 -2.61 28.91
CA GLU A 602 -16.38 -2.91 28.34
C GLU A 602 -16.30 -3.81 27.09
N TYR A 603 -15.16 -3.78 26.38
CA TYR A 603 -14.98 -4.41 25.06
C TYR A 603 -13.78 -5.37 25.00
N ALA A 604 -13.74 -6.20 23.94
CA ALA A 604 -12.74 -7.26 23.77
C ALA A 604 -11.59 -6.91 22.79
N TRP A 605 -10.41 -7.49 23.03
CA TRP A 605 -9.31 -7.51 22.05
C TRP A 605 -9.61 -8.52 20.93
N HIS A 606 -10.04 -8.00 19.79
CA HIS A 606 -10.30 -8.72 18.53
C HIS A 606 -9.50 -8.10 17.38
N VAL A 607 -9.40 -8.80 16.23
CA VAL A 607 -8.55 -8.35 15.11
C VAL A 607 -8.89 -6.92 14.60
N GLY A 608 -10.16 -6.51 14.62
CA GLY A 608 -10.55 -5.10 14.39
C GLY A 608 -9.86 -4.10 15.34
N ASN A 609 -9.93 -4.30 16.66
CA ASN A 609 -9.30 -3.41 17.66
C ASN A 609 -7.77 -3.49 17.61
N GLU A 610 -7.21 -4.67 17.35
CA GLU A 610 -5.77 -4.86 17.08
C GLU A 610 -5.31 -4.11 15.82
N ASN A 611 -6.18 -3.95 14.84
CA ASN A 611 -5.89 -3.22 13.61
C ASN A 611 -6.12 -1.72 13.77
N LEU A 612 -7.12 -1.29 14.54
CA LEU A 612 -7.29 0.11 14.93
C LEU A 612 -6.12 0.60 15.81
N PHE A 613 -5.60 -0.23 16.71
CA PHE A 613 -4.39 0.08 17.50
C PHE A 613 -3.19 0.36 16.59
N ALA A 614 -2.95 -0.52 15.61
CA ALA A 614 -1.88 -0.32 14.63
C ALA A 614 -2.09 0.97 13.82
N LEU A 615 -3.28 1.20 13.27
CA LEU A 615 -3.59 2.41 12.49
C LEU A 615 -3.53 3.71 13.32
N TRP A 616 -3.79 3.63 14.63
CA TRP A 616 -3.59 4.75 15.55
C TRP A 616 -2.11 5.03 15.78
N VAL A 617 -1.27 4.01 16.04
CA VAL A 617 0.19 4.16 16.14
C VAL A 617 0.77 4.70 14.83
N GLU A 618 0.34 4.17 13.69
CA GLU A 618 0.76 4.63 12.36
C GLU A 618 0.44 6.12 12.16
N ARG A 619 -0.82 6.50 12.36
CA ARG A 619 -1.26 7.90 12.16
C ARG A 619 -0.67 8.87 13.18
N LEU A 620 -0.27 8.39 14.36
CA LEU A 620 0.40 9.18 15.38
C LEU A 620 1.84 9.53 14.99
N PHE A 621 2.57 8.64 14.32
CA PHE A 621 3.99 8.83 13.95
C PHE A 621 4.26 9.11 12.45
N ASP A 622 3.22 9.12 11.63
CA ASP A 622 3.14 9.59 10.24
C ASP A 622 3.62 11.05 10.12
N TYR A 623 4.93 11.24 9.89
CA TYR A 623 5.59 12.50 9.55
C TYR A 623 6.69 12.18 8.50
N PRO A 624 7.10 13.14 7.64
CA PRO A 624 8.17 12.93 6.65
C PRO A 624 9.43 12.34 7.29
N VAL A 625 10.09 11.37 6.64
CA VAL A 625 11.23 10.62 7.23
C VAL A 625 12.57 11.36 7.12
N ASP A 626 12.58 12.41 6.31
CA ASP A 626 13.54 13.50 6.22
C ASP A 626 13.40 14.54 7.35
N GLU A 627 12.28 14.57 8.07
CA GLU A 627 12.19 15.27 9.37
C GLU A 627 12.77 14.37 10.49
N ASP A 628 14.00 14.65 10.92
CA ASP A 628 14.64 14.11 12.15
C ASP A 628 13.97 14.71 13.40
N ARG A 629 12.67 14.43 13.54
CA ARG A 629 11.77 15.01 14.54
C ARG A 629 11.81 14.23 15.85
N VAL A 630 11.99 14.97 16.93
CA VAL A 630 11.94 14.53 18.33
C VAL A 630 10.90 15.37 19.05
N TRP A 631 10.19 14.78 20.00
CA TRP A 631 9.25 15.47 20.89
C TRP A 631 9.81 15.45 22.32
N PRO A 632 9.60 16.52 23.12
CA PRO A 632 10.13 16.59 24.48
C PRO A 632 9.55 15.51 25.40
N ASP A 633 8.37 15.01 25.07
CA ASP A 633 7.58 14.05 25.84
C ASP A 633 6.55 13.36 24.91
N LEU A 634 5.84 12.33 25.41
CA LEU A 634 4.80 11.64 24.63
C LEU A 634 3.51 12.47 24.51
N HIS A 635 3.17 13.29 25.50
CA HIS A 635 1.86 13.94 25.55
C HIS A 635 1.75 15.10 24.54
N SER A 636 2.87 15.77 24.23
CA SER A 636 3.07 16.70 23.11
C SER A 636 2.75 16.09 21.74
N LEU A 637 2.90 14.77 21.58
CA LEU A 637 2.50 14.03 20.38
C LEU A 637 0.99 13.67 20.41
N LEU A 638 0.48 13.28 21.58
CA LEU A 638 -0.95 12.98 21.78
C LEU A 638 -1.86 14.21 21.63
N ARG A 639 -1.34 15.42 21.90
CA ARG A 639 -2.03 16.71 21.75
C ARG A 639 -2.18 17.19 20.29
N ASP A 640 -1.72 16.45 19.28
CA ASP A 640 -2.00 16.76 17.86
C ASP A 640 -3.36 16.15 17.42
N PRO A 641 -4.45 16.95 17.26
CA PRO A 641 -5.78 16.44 16.92
C PRO A 641 -5.91 15.98 15.45
N ALA A 642 -4.89 16.20 14.62
CA ALA A 642 -4.82 15.73 13.23
C ALA A 642 -4.05 14.40 13.09
N ARG A 643 -3.28 14.00 14.11
CA ARG A 643 -2.52 12.73 14.18
C ARG A 643 -3.13 11.75 15.19
N ASN A 644 -3.48 12.21 16.39
CA ASN A 644 -4.14 11.37 17.37
C ASN A 644 -5.62 11.12 16.99
N LEU A 645 -5.91 9.96 16.38
CA LEU A 645 -7.29 9.56 16.02
C LEU A 645 -8.24 9.53 17.23
N LEU A 646 -7.70 9.25 18.43
CA LEU A 646 -8.43 9.16 19.69
C LEU A 646 -8.39 10.46 20.52
N TYR A 647 -8.01 11.59 19.91
CA TYR A 647 -8.02 12.90 20.56
C TYR A 647 -9.44 13.29 20.99
N ASP A 648 -9.61 13.60 22.27
CA ASP A 648 -10.86 13.94 22.98
C ASP A 648 -11.96 12.87 22.78
N TYR A 649 -11.55 11.60 22.65
CA TYR A 649 -12.44 10.45 22.39
C TYR A 649 -13.41 10.18 23.55
N ARG A 650 -12.99 10.33 24.80
CA ARG A 650 -13.87 10.16 25.97
C ARG A 650 -14.78 11.38 26.17
N GLY A 651 -14.46 12.50 25.53
CA GLY A 651 -15.22 13.75 25.64
C GLY A 651 -14.97 14.50 26.94
N LEU A 652 -13.80 14.32 27.56
CA LEU A 652 -13.44 14.95 28.84
C LEU A 652 -12.41 16.09 28.67
N GLY A 653 -11.85 16.27 27.48
CA GLY A 653 -10.73 17.17 27.23
C GLY A 653 -9.38 16.51 27.56
N GLU A 654 -9.38 15.19 27.63
CA GLU A 654 -8.42 14.43 28.41
C GLU A 654 -6.98 14.49 27.88
N ASP A 655 -6.77 14.71 26.59
CA ASP A 655 -5.42 14.77 25.99
C ASP A 655 -4.70 16.10 26.26
N GLU A 656 -5.44 17.18 26.51
CA GLU A 656 -4.87 18.46 26.97
C GLU A 656 -4.43 18.37 28.43
N LEU A 657 -5.12 17.54 29.23
CA LEU A 657 -4.91 17.38 30.68
C LEU A 657 -3.90 16.29 31.04
N ILE A 658 -3.67 15.31 30.16
CA ILE A 658 -2.76 14.19 30.43
C ILE A 658 -1.29 14.62 30.30
N GLU A 659 -0.46 14.15 31.23
CA GLU A 659 1.01 14.26 31.17
C GLU A 659 1.60 12.86 31.20
N LEU A 660 2.35 12.49 30.15
CA LEU A 660 3.05 11.21 30.03
C LEU A 660 4.51 11.45 29.63
N GLY A 661 5.43 10.82 30.36
CA GLY A 661 6.88 10.83 30.09
C GLY A 661 7.46 9.41 30.22
N PRO A 662 7.19 8.52 29.26
CA PRO A 662 7.69 7.15 29.26
C PRO A 662 9.19 7.05 28.91
N ASP A 663 9.83 5.96 29.32
CA ASP A 663 11.15 5.57 28.81
C ASP A 663 11.02 4.55 27.66
N CYS A 664 12.13 4.07 27.08
CA CYS A 664 12.08 3.09 25.99
C CYS A 664 11.31 1.81 26.38
N ALA A 665 11.36 1.40 27.65
CA ALA A 665 10.85 0.13 28.12
C ALA A 665 9.36 0.17 28.49
N ASP A 666 8.85 1.29 29.00
CA ASP A 666 7.42 1.45 29.28
C ASP A 666 6.62 2.14 28.15
N LEU A 667 7.24 2.84 27.18
CA LEU A 667 6.58 3.36 25.98
C LEU A 667 5.63 2.35 25.28
N PRO A 668 6.01 1.07 25.04
CA PRO A 668 5.12 0.10 24.42
C PRO A 668 3.86 -0.17 25.26
N TYR A 669 4.03 -0.25 26.59
CA TYR A 669 2.94 -0.45 27.54
C TYR A 669 2.07 0.81 27.64
N THR A 670 2.66 2.00 27.69
CA THR A 670 2.00 3.31 27.75
C THR A 670 1.13 3.55 26.52
N LEU A 671 1.63 3.33 25.31
CA LEU A 671 0.83 3.42 24.07
C LEU A 671 -0.34 2.43 24.06
N ARG A 672 -0.09 1.18 24.48
CA ARG A 672 -1.11 0.12 24.52
C ARG A 672 -2.18 0.36 25.59
N ALA A 673 -1.78 0.88 26.76
CA ALA A 673 -2.66 1.22 27.87
C ALA A 673 -3.50 2.47 27.57
N TYR A 674 -2.90 3.51 26.98
CA TYR A 674 -3.64 4.71 26.53
C TYR A 674 -4.75 4.31 25.56
N PHE A 675 -4.41 3.50 24.55
CA PHE A 675 -5.41 2.99 23.61
C PHE A 675 -6.48 2.14 24.30
N ALA A 676 -6.09 1.27 25.24
CA ALA A 676 -7.03 0.42 25.98
C ALA A 676 -7.98 1.24 26.86
N TRP A 677 -7.48 2.25 27.57
CA TRP A 677 -8.25 3.18 28.39
C TRP A 677 -9.24 4.01 27.56
N LYS A 678 -8.77 4.59 26.43
CA LYS A 678 -9.64 5.30 25.49
C LYS A 678 -10.76 4.38 24.97
N MET A 679 -10.42 3.16 24.54
CA MET A 679 -11.35 2.22 23.91
C MET A 679 -12.10 1.28 24.88
N ARG A 680 -12.00 1.49 26.21
CA ARG A 680 -12.53 0.59 27.27
C ARG A 680 -12.21 -0.90 27.04
N LEU A 681 -10.95 -1.20 26.73
CA LEU A 681 -10.41 -2.56 26.58
C LEU A 681 -9.66 -2.99 27.86
N PRO A 682 -9.55 -4.30 28.15
CA PRO A 682 -8.71 -4.78 29.24
C PRO A 682 -7.22 -4.59 28.90
N PHE A 683 -6.42 -4.35 29.94
CA PHE A 683 -4.97 -4.20 29.85
C PHE A 683 -4.29 -4.98 30.97
N ARG A 684 -3.09 -5.50 30.70
CA ARG A 684 -2.27 -6.24 31.65
C ARG A 684 -0.79 -6.02 31.38
N TYR A 685 0.01 -6.23 32.41
CA TYR A 685 1.47 -6.32 32.34
C TYR A 685 1.97 -7.25 33.45
N ARG A 686 3.10 -7.91 33.24
CA ARG A 686 3.70 -8.84 34.20
C ARG A 686 4.93 -8.21 34.86
N ARG A 687 5.06 -8.42 36.17
CA ARG A 687 6.28 -8.07 36.92
C ARG A 687 7.30 -9.18 36.71
N CYS A 688 8.43 -8.84 36.10
CA CYS A 688 9.51 -9.78 35.83
C CYS A 688 10.77 -9.40 36.62
N LYS A 689 11.66 -10.36 36.86
CA LYS A 689 13.01 -10.11 37.37
C LYS A 689 13.87 -9.53 36.24
N ARG A 690 14.77 -8.59 36.58
CA ARG A 690 15.83 -8.15 35.66
C ARG A 690 16.77 -9.32 35.34
N ALA A 691 17.30 -9.34 34.11
CA ALA A 691 18.38 -10.24 33.71
C ALA A 691 19.59 -10.13 34.67
N ARG A 692 20.36 -11.21 34.78
CA ARG A 692 21.68 -11.24 35.43
C ARG A 692 22.60 -12.19 34.67
N PRO A 693 23.93 -12.09 34.82
CA PRO A 693 24.85 -13.01 34.17
C PRO A 693 24.50 -14.48 34.43
N GLY A 694 24.23 -15.23 33.35
CA GLY A 694 23.83 -16.64 33.38
C GLY A 694 22.38 -16.91 33.85
N LYS A 695 21.53 -15.89 34.03
CA LYS A 695 20.12 -16.04 34.44
C LYS A 695 19.20 -15.12 33.62
N PRO A 696 18.34 -15.66 32.73
CA PRO A 696 17.43 -14.86 31.92
C PRO A 696 16.36 -14.15 32.79
N PRO A 697 15.68 -13.12 32.24
CA PRO A 697 14.49 -12.56 32.87
C PRO A 697 13.43 -13.62 33.14
N ASP A 698 12.80 -13.52 34.30
CA ASP A 698 11.86 -14.51 34.85
C ASP A 698 10.62 -13.77 35.35
N CYS A 699 9.45 -14.15 34.81
CA CYS A 699 8.15 -13.56 35.09
C CYS A 699 7.23 -14.48 35.93
N SER A 700 7.72 -15.63 36.42
CA SER A 700 6.94 -16.64 37.17
C SER A 700 7.02 -16.45 38.69
N LEU A 701 6.98 -15.20 39.16
CA LEU A 701 7.10 -14.86 40.59
C LEU A 701 6.00 -15.52 41.45
N PRO A 702 6.32 -16.10 42.62
CA PRO A 702 5.32 -16.44 43.64
C PRO A 702 4.56 -15.19 44.11
N GLY A 703 3.24 -15.30 44.26
CA GLY A 703 2.34 -14.14 44.41
C GLY A 703 2.04 -13.42 43.08
N GLY A 704 2.73 -13.76 42.00
CA GLY A 704 2.51 -13.25 40.64
C GLY A 704 1.24 -13.76 39.95
N GLY A 705 0.37 -14.51 40.64
CA GLY A 705 -1.04 -14.63 40.24
C GLY A 705 -1.74 -13.25 40.26
N ASP A 706 -1.29 -12.36 41.15
CA ASP A 706 -1.70 -10.95 41.23
C ASP A 706 -1.09 -10.08 40.10
N ASN A 707 -0.38 -10.67 39.12
CA ASN A 707 0.10 -9.98 37.93
C ASN A 707 -0.98 -9.86 36.82
N LEU A 708 -2.15 -10.51 36.93
CA LEU A 708 -3.28 -10.22 36.02
C LEU A 708 -4.01 -8.92 36.43
N MET A 709 -3.25 -7.90 36.82
CA MET A 709 -3.77 -6.65 37.35
C MET A 709 -3.61 -5.49 36.38
N SER A 710 -4.69 -5.21 35.67
CA SER A 710 -5.24 -3.85 35.78
C SER A 710 -5.48 -3.58 37.27
N ARG A 711 -4.50 -2.99 37.99
CA ARG A 711 -4.69 -2.59 39.39
C ARG A 711 -5.52 -1.31 39.42
N LEU A 712 -6.82 -1.56 39.26
CA LEU A 712 -7.85 -0.56 39.10
C LEU A 712 -8.08 0.26 40.40
N GLU A 713 -7.77 -0.31 41.56
CA GLU A 713 -7.76 0.37 42.86
C GLU A 713 -6.46 1.17 43.10
N LEU A 714 -6.49 2.49 42.84
CA LEU A 714 -5.43 3.43 43.22
C LEU A 714 -5.57 3.92 44.68
N ARG A 715 -4.88 3.27 45.62
CA ARG A 715 -4.86 3.68 47.03
C ARG A 715 -4.12 5.01 47.28
N GLY A 716 -4.48 5.70 48.35
CA GLY A 716 -3.83 6.90 48.87
C GLY A 716 -2.53 6.60 49.64
N LYS A 717 -1.88 7.64 50.16
CA LYS A 717 -0.65 7.53 50.97
C LYS A 717 -0.86 6.81 52.31
N ASP A 718 -2.11 6.74 52.75
CA ASP A 718 -2.65 6.08 53.95
C ASP A 718 -3.17 4.65 53.69
N GLY A 719 -3.17 4.20 52.43
CA GLY A 719 -3.69 2.89 52.03
C GLY A 719 -5.22 2.82 51.83
N GLN A 720 -5.95 3.91 52.06
CA GLN A 720 -7.39 4.00 51.76
C GLN A 720 -7.64 4.24 50.26
N MET A 721 -8.87 4.04 49.80
CA MET A 721 -9.25 4.43 48.44
C MET A 721 -9.61 5.91 48.40
N VAL A 722 -9.14 6.61 47.36
CA VAL A 722 -9.32 8.06 47.20
C VAL A 722 -10.07 8.32 45.90
N PRO A 723 -11.25 8.97 45.92
CA PRO A 723 -11.98 9.32 44.71
C PRO A 723 -11.13 10.16 43.75
N ARG A 724 -11.13 9.78 42.47
CA ARG A 724 -10.43 10.52 41.39
C ARG A 724 -11.27 10.54 40.12
N ASP A 725 -11.01 11.53 39.27
CA ASP A 725 -11.50 11.53 37.89
C ASP A 725 -10.71 10.55 37.02
N ASP A 726 -11.29 10.20 35.87
CA ASP A 726 -10.81 9.25 34.86
C ASP A 726 -9.38 9.59 34.36
N VAL A 727 -9.05 10.89 34.23
CA VAL A 727 -7.77 11.35 33.65
C VAL A 727 -6.66 11.34 34.70
N THR A 728 -6.92 11.85 35.91
CA THR A 728 -5.98 11.79 37.04
C THR A 728 -5.70 10.35 37.42
N ALA A 729 -6.71 9.48 37.43
CA ALA A 729 -6.54 8.06 37.69
C ALA A 729 -5.63 7.40 36.64
N PHE A 730 -5.92 7.58 35.34
CA PHE A 730 -5.11 6.99 34.28
C PHE A 730 -3.64 7.49 34.30
N SER A 731 -3.45 8.79 34.50
CA SER A 731 -2.11 9.41 34.59
C SER A 731 -1.27 8.80 35.72
N LEU A 732 -1.86 8.62 36.91
CA LEU A 732 -1.19 7.96 38.04
C LEU A 732 -0.91 6.48 37.79
N PHE A 733 -1.83 5.76 37.12
CA PHE A 733 -1.63 4.36 36.77
C PHE A 733 -0.41 4.16 35.86
N ILE A 734 -0.25 4.97 34.81
CA ILE A 734 0.94 4.88 33.94
C ILE A 734 2.20 5.33 34.68
N ASN A 735 2.23 6.60 35.11
CA ASN A 735 3.45 7.25 35.58
C ASN A 735 3.98 6.69 36.91
N TYR A 736 3.17 5.95 37.69
CA TYR A 736 3.57 5.34 38.96
C TYR A 736 3.46 3.81 39.01
N HIS A 737 2.42 3.19 38.44
CA HIS A 737 2.23 1.73 38.58
C HIS A 737 2.89 0.93 37.45
N VAL A 738 2.76 1.36 36.20
CA VAL A 738 3.40 0.69 35.05
C VAL A 738 4.91 0.94 35.07
N SER A 739 5.35 2.19 35.15
CA SER A 739 6.77 2.61 35.15
C SER A 739 7.63 1.94 36.24
N ARG A 740 7.04 1.61 37.40
CA ARG A 740 7.72 0.92 38.53
C ARG A 740 7.65 -0.60 38.46
N ALA A 741 6.92 -1.16 37.49
CA ALA A 741 6.65 -2.58 37.38
C ALA A 741 7.24 -3.22 36.12
N VAL A 742 7.25 -2.49 35.00
CA VAL A 742 7.91 -2.90 33.76
C VAL A 742 9.31 -2.32 33.66
N HIS A 743 10.13 -2.89 32.79
CA HIS A 743 11.50 -2.46 32.51
C HIS A 743 12.02 -3.20 31.28
N SER A 744 13.20 -2.84 30.77
CA SER A 744 13.79 -3.43 29.56
C SER A 744 13.94 -4.95 29.54
N SER A 745 13.88 -5.63 30.69
CA SER A 745 13.90 -7.09 30.77
C SER A 745 12.52 -7.73 30.53
N SER A 746 11.41 -6.96 30.66
CA SER A 746 10.04 -7.45 30.43
C SER A 746 9.76 -7.71 28.95
N GLY A 747 10.40 -6.96 28.04
CA GLY A 747 10.41 -7.24 26.61
C GLY A 747 11.41 -8.35 26.20
N ARG A 748 12.37 -8.69 27.07
CA ARG A 748 13.52 -9.57 26.77
C ARG A 748 13.47 -10.90 27.52
N THR A 749 12.30 -11.52 27.54
CA THR A 749 12.10 -12.90 28.02
C THR A 749 12.53 -13.94 26.96
N HIS A 750 12.76 -15.18 27.41
CA HIS A 750 13.07 -16.32 26.54
C HIS A 750 12.00 -16.49 25.44
N PRO A 751 12.36 -16.77 24.17
CA PRO A 751 11.45 -16.81 23.04
C PRO A 751 10.24 -17.75 23.19
N GLU A 752 10.40 -18.84 23.93
CA GLU A 752 9.37 -19.88 24.13
C GLU A 752 8.63 -19.77 25.46
N ASP A 753 8.98 -18.81 26.33
CA ASP A 753 8.27 -18.62 27.60
C ASP A 753 6.82 -18.18 27.37
N GLU A 754 5.88 -18.86 28.03
CA GLU A 754 4.45 -18.60 27.94
C GLU A 754 3.98 -17.56 28.97
N LEU A 755 4.69 -17.41 30.07
CA LEU A 755 4.34 -16.56 31.22
C LEU A 755 4.78 -15.10 30.99
N THR A 756 4.63 -14.62 29.77
CA THR A 756 5.19 -13.36 29.25
C THR A 756 4.12 -12.43 28.68
N ASP A 757 4.37 -11.11 28.74
CA ASP A 757 3.53 -10.13 28.05
C ASP A 757 3.76 -10.12 26.52
N PHE A 758 4.91 -10.62 26.06
CA PHE A 758 5.35 -10.55 24.67
C PHE A 758 5.82 -11.90 24.14
N TYR A 759 5.51 -12.20 22.88
CA TYR A 759 5.96 -13.42 22.17
C TYR A 759 6.50 -13.07 20.77
N PRO A 760 7.45 -13.87 20.22
CA PRO A 760 8.08 -13.61 18.94
C PRO A 760 7.16 -13.91 17.75
N VAL A 761 7.34 -13.14 16.67
CA VAL A 761 6.44 -13.11 15.50
C VAL A 761 7.19 -13.47 14.20
N PRO A 762 6.52 -14.00 13.17
CA PRO A 762 7.17 -14.33 11.90
C PRO A 762 7.57 -13.07 11.13
N LEU A 763 8.69 -13.12 10.41
CA LEU A 763 9.19 -12.00 9.60
C LEU A 763 8.32 -11.87 8.34
N THR A 764 7.20 -11.18 8.47
CA THR A 764 6.24 -10.90 7.40
C THR A 764 5.61 -9.52 7.60
N ARG A 765 5.31 -8.79 6.51
CA ARG A 765 4.76 -7.42 6.59
C ARG A 765 3.40 -7.33 7.31
N ARG A 766 2.64 -8.44 7.43
CA ARG A 766 1.38 -8.48 8.22
C ARG A 766 1.60 -8.66 9.73
N ALA A 767 2.67 -9.36 10.12
CA ALA A 767 3.00 -9.57 11.53
C ALA A 767 3.79 -8.40 12.13
N LEU A 768 4.66 -7.79 11.32
CA LEU A 768 5.47 -6.63 11.67
C LEU A 768 4.71 -5.29 11.55
N LYS A 769 3.40 -5.28 11.81
CA LYS A 769 2.55 -4.08 11.69
C LYS A 769 2.91 -2.99 12.73
N PRO A 770 2.47 -1.73 12.55
CA PRO A 770 2.56 -0.72 13.61
C PRO A 770 2.00 -1.20 14.95
N GLY A 771 2.66 -0.83 16.04
CA GLY A 771 2.41 -1.37 17.39
C GLY A 771 3.15 -2.68 17.71
N THR A 772 3.86 -3.29 16.77
CA THR A 772 4.78 -4.42 17.03
C THR A 772 6.02 -3.94 17.78
N LEU A 773 6.44 -4.66 18.81
CA LEU A 773 7.65 -4.40 19.59
C LEU A 773 8.89 -4.88 18.81
N PHE A 774 9.99 -4.14 18.87
CA PHE A 774 11.33 -4.68 18.68
C PHE A 774 12.11 -4.57 20.00
N ALA A 775 12.72 -5.66 20.44
CA ALA A 775 13.57 -5.72 21.62
C ALA A 775 15.02 -6.00 21.20
N ASP A 776 15.93 -5.07 21.43
CA ASP A 776 17.36 -5.34 21.21
C ASP A 776 17.93 -6.27 22.31
N PRO A 777 19.08 -6.94 22.10
CA PRO A 777 19.65 -7.84 23.10
C PRO A 777 19.99 -7.16 24.44
N TYR A 778 20.19 -5.85 24.45
CA TYR A 778 20.93 -5.12 25.48
C TYR A 778 20.03 -4.32 26.44
N GLY A 779 18.83 -3.95 25.98
CA GLY A 779 17.80 -3.30 26.80
C GLY A 779 17.04 -2.18 26.11
N HIS A 780 17.33 -1.84 24.86
CA HIS A 780 16.54 -0.83 24.14
C HIS A 780 15.30 -1.49 23.52
N LEU A 781 14.13 -0.98 23.85
CA LEU A 781 12.86 -1.38 23.25
C LEU A 781 12.35 -0.27 22.32
N MET A 782 11.77 -0.66 21.18
CA MET A 782 11.21 0.25 20.17
C MET A 782 9.86 -0.26 19.69
N VAL A 783 8.95 0.62 19.28
CA VAL A 783 7.64 0.25 18.74
C VAL A 783 7.59 0.58 17.26
N VAL A 784 7.33 -0.42 16.40
CA VAL A 784 7.12 -0.21 14.96
C VAL A 784 6.03 0.85 14.77
N ALA A 785 6.36 1.87 14.00
CA ALA A 785 5.57 3.08 13.83
C ALA A 785 4.97 3.15 12.42
N ASP A 786 5.79 3.03 11.36
CA ASP A 786 5.35 3.24 9.97
C ASP A 786 6.14 2.36 8.97
N TRP A 787 5.55 2.14 7.79
CA TRP A 787 6.06 1.33 6.69
C TRP A 787 5.99 2.07 5.34
N ILE A 788 6.89 3.02 5.15
CA ILE A 788 7.02 3.75 3.89
C ILE A 788 7.38 2.79 2.75
N PRO A 789 6.54 2.67 1.70
CA PRO A 789 6.80 1.76 0.60
C PRO A 789 7.91 2.30 -0.31
N GLN A 790 8.62 1.38 -0.95
CA GLN A 790 9.65 1.63 -1.94
C GLN A 790 9.10 2.43 -3.14
N GLY A 791 9.80 3.51 -3.51
CA GLY A 791 9.46 4.38 -4.64
C GLY A 791 10.04 3.92 -5.98
N LEU A 792 10.19 4.84 -6.94
CA LEU A 792 10.88 4.59 -8.20
C LEU A 792 12.41 4.71 -8.04
N ASP A 793 12.82 5.69 -7.24
CA ASP A 793 14.16 6.22 -7.00
C ASP A 793 14.62 6.02 -5.55
N ARG A 794 13.68 6.07 -4.60
CA ARG A 794 13.91 5.96 -3.15
C ARG A 794 13.64 4.56 -2.58
N TYR A 795 14.52 4.15 -1.67
CA TYR A 795 14.31 3.00 -0.79
C TYR A 795 13.02 3.17 0.04
N GLY A 796 12.32 2.07 0.27
CA GLY A 796 11.31 1.97 1.33
C GLY A 796 12.00 1.96 2.70
N VAL A 797 11.25 2.31 3.75
CA VAL A 797 11.76 2.41 5.12
C VAL A 797 10.74 1.84 6.10
N LEU A 798 11.19 0.93 6.97
CA LEU A 798 10.52 0.60 8.21
C LEU A 798 10.97 1.61 9.28
N VAL A 799 10.02 2.24 9.95
CA VAL A 799 10.25 3.21 11.02
C VAL A 799 9.72 2.62 12.33
N ALA A 800 10.46 2.82 13.41
CA ALA A 800 9.97 2.65 14.78
C ALA A 800 10.07 3.96 15.56
N ALA A 801 9.30 4.05 16.64
CA ALA A 801 9.42 5.07 17.67
C ALA A 801 10.13 4.50 18.89
N ASP A 802 10.88 5.36 19.57
CA ASP A 802 11.57 5.09 20.83
C ASP A 802 11.35 6.25 21.81
N ALA A 803 11.56 6.00 23.10
CA ALA A 803 11.61 7.06 24.11
C ALA A 803 12.89 6.94 24.93
N GLN A 804 13.32 8.01 25.58
CA GLN A 804 14.55 8.09 26.36
C GLN A 804 14.25 8.28 27.86
N PRO A 805 15.21 8.06 28.78
CA PRO A 805 14.98 8.21 30.22
C PRO A 805 14.65 9.64 30.69
N ASP A 806 14.81 10.65 29.83
CA ASP A 806 14.38 12.04 30.05
C ASP A 806 12.92 12.30 29.61
N GLY A 807 12.25 11.28 29.05
CA GLY A 807 10.89 11.35 28.50
C GLY A 807 10.83 11.66 27.00
N THR A 808 11.94 12.06 26.36
CA THR A 808 11.94 12.49 24.95
C THR A 808 11.59 11.34 24.01
N VAL A 809 10.70 11.60 23.05
CA VAL A 809 10.22 10.60 22.08
C VAL A 809 10.85 10.86 20.72
N GLY A 810 11.44 9.82 20.12
CA GLY A 810 12.14 9.88 18.84
C GLY A 810 11.56 8.91 17.79
N ARG A 811 12.17 8.94 16.60
CA ARG A 811 11.96 7.95 15.55
C ARG A 811 13.30 7.37 15.08
N ARG A 812 13.27 6.11 14.64
CA ARG A 812 14.42 5.32 14.19
C ARG A 812 14.08 4.62 12.88
N ARG A 813 14.89 4.86 11.83
CA ARG A 813 14.83 4.13 10.56
C ARG A 813 15.46 2.73 10.76
N PHE A 814 14.93 1.69 10.10
CA PHE A 814 15.49 0.33 10.19
C PHE A 814 16.83 0.20 9.47
N TRP A 815 17.90 -0.08 10.24
CA TRP A 815 19.21 -0.55 9.77
C TRP A 815 19.99 -1.19 10.94
N ARG A 816 21.17 -1.76 10.65
CA ARG A 816 21.95 -2.58 11.60
C ARG A 816 22.27 -1.91 12.94
N GLY A 817 22.61 -0.63 12.96
CA GLY A 817 23.00 0.10 14.18
C GLY A 817 21.85 0.68 15.01
N SER A 818 20.62 0.72 14.47
CA SER A 818 19.41 1.10 15.22
C SER A 818 18.66 -0.13 15.73
N PHE A 819 18.48 -1.15 14.89
CA PHE A 819 17.82 -2.41 15.25
C PHE A 819 18.88 -3.49 15.49
N LEU A 820 19.60 -3.41 16.61
CA LEU A 820 20.62 -4.40 16.98
C LEU A 820 19.94 -5.76 17.21
N PHE A 821 20.41 -6.81 16.52
CA PHE A 821 19.90 -8.17 16.64
C PHE A 821 21.06 -9.17 16.67
N ASP A 822 20.94 -10.19 17.52
CA ASP A 822 21.88 -11.29 17.62
C ASP A 822 21.10 -12.58 17.91
N PRO A 823 21.09 -13.59 17.01
CA PRO A 823 20.33 -14.81 17.21
C PRO A 823 20.89 -15.69 18.35
N ASP A 824 22.16 -15.51 18.73
CA ASP A 824 22.80 -16.29 19.79
C ASP A 824 22.26 -15.91 21.19
N VAL A 825 21.67 -14.72 21.34
CA VAL A 825 21.15 -14.19 22.62
C VAL A 825 19.70 -14.65 22.86
N THR A 826 19.45 -15.95 22.70
CA THR A 826 18.13 -16.58 22.93
C THR A 826 17.67 -16.47 24.38
N SER A 827 18.58 -16.38 25.35
CA SER A 827 18.25 -16.14 26.77
C SER A 827 17.48 -14.83 27.01
N GLY A 828 17.76 -13.78 26.21
CA GLY A 828 17.02 -12.52 26.20
C GLY A 828 15.96 -12.42 25.09
N GLY A 829 15.94 -13.36 24.15
CA GLY A 829 14.99 -13.40 23.03
C GLY A 829 14.85 -12.07 22.29
N ALA A 830 15.93 -11.57 21.68
CA ALA A 830 15.90 -10.33 20.91
C ALA A 830 15.02 -10.42 19.64
N GLY A 831 14.75 -9.28 18.99
CA GLY A 831 14.01 -9.20 17.73
C GLY A 831 12.57 -8.71 17.88
N PHE A 832 11.73 -9.01 16.89
CA PHE A 832 10.34 -8.56 16.86
C PHE A 832 9.43 -9.43 17.73
N LYS A 833 8.53 -8.77 18.48
CA LYS A 833 7.52 -9.40 19.34
C LYS A 833 6.19 -8.63 19.29
N THR A 834 5.11 -9.24 19.75
CA THR A 834 3.85 -8.51 19.99
C THR A 834 3.18 -8.94 21.29
N PHE A 835 2.22 -8.15 21.78
CA PHE A 835 1.51 -8.40 23.04
C PHE A 835 0.76 -9.74 23.00
N ARG A 836 0.98 -10.61 24.00
CA ARG A 836 0.25 -11.88 24.20
C ARG A 836 -1.23 -11.59 24.46
N PRO A 837 -2.16 -11.95 23.55
CA PRO A 837 -3.57 -11.60 23.67
C PRO A 837 -4.19 -12.07 24.99
N ILE A 838 -5.21 -11.33 25.43
CA ILE A 838 -6.10 -11.76 26.51
C ILE A 838 -7.29 -12.45 25.85
N VAL A 839 -7.53 -13.73 26.16
CA VAL A 839 -8.61 -14.52 25.54
C VAL A 839 -9.81 -14.59 26.47
N PHE A 840 -10.99 -14.45 25.88
CA PHE A 840 -12.27 -14.46 26.58
C PHE A 840 -12.89 -15.86 26.54
N VAL A 841 -13.33 -16.32 27.70
CA VAL A 841 -14.16 -17.52 27.89
C VAL A 841 -15.62 -17.03 28.05
N PRO A 842 -16.53 -17.39 27.13
CA PRO A 842 -17.95 -17.08 27.30
C PRO A 842 -18.51 -17.78 28.55
N GLU A 843 -19.24 -17.07 29.41
CA GLU A 843 -20.06 -17.71 30.43
C GLU A 843 -21.48 -18.00 29.88
N PRO A 844 -22.18 -19.03 30.39
CA PRO A 844 -23.59 -19.26 30.08
C PRO A 844 -24.46 -18.04 30.43
N ALA A 845 -25.44 -17.74 29.59
CA ALA A 845 -26.20 -16.48 29.62
C ALA A 845 -27.04 -16.23 30.89
N ASP A 846 -27.23 -17.26 31.72
CA ASP A 846 -28.14 -17.25 32.88
C ASP A 846 -27.43 -17.03 34.24
N VAL A 847 -26.11 -16.82 34.25
CA VAL A 847 -25.33 -16.53 35.47
C VAL A 847 -25.33 -15.02 35.74
N PRO A 848 -25.83 -14.53 36.89
CA PRO A 848 -25.66 -13.13 37.28
C PRO A 848 -24.17 -12.80 37.49
N LEU A 849 -23.75 -11.59 37.11
CA LEU A 849 -22.40 -11.07 37.36
C LEU A 849 -22.16 -10.85 38.88
N GLY A 850 -21.92 -11.95 39.60
CA GLY A 850 -21.55 -11.96 41.00
C GLY A 850 -20.10 -11.56 41.23
N SER A 851 -19.81 -11.06 42.43
CA SER A 851 -18.50 -10.52 42.86
C SER A 851 -17.41 -11.58 43.10
N GLY A 852 -17.37 -12.63 42.28
CA GLY A 852 -16.29 -13.62 42.26
C GLY A 852 -15.15 -13.22 41.31
N PRO A 853 -14.00 -13.92 41.36
CA PRO A 853 -12.88 -13.66 40.45
C PRO A 853 -13.24 -13.93 38.98
N LEU A 854 -12.92 -12.97 38.11
CA LEU A 854 -13.16 -13.00 36.64
C LEU A 854 -12.20 -13.92 35.85
N TRP A 855 -11.55 -14.86 36.52
CA TRP A 855 -10.55 -15.76 35.94
C TRP A 855 -10.85 -17.23 36.24
N ILE A 856 -10.16 -18.09 35.51
CA ILE A 856 -9.93 -19.52 35.78
C ILE A 856 -8.50 -19.85 35.34
N THR A 857 -7.79 -20.70 36.07
CA THR A 857 -6.48 -21.23 35.65
C THR A 857 -6.63 -22.22 34.48
N ALA A 858 -5.50 -22.70 33.92
CA ALA A 858 -5.53 -23.79 32.95
C ALA A 858 -6.12 -25.07 33.57
N GLU A 859 -5.69 -25.45 34.78
CA GLU A 859 -6.22 -26.61 35.51
C GLU A 859 -7.71 -26.44 35.86
N GLU A 860 -8.17 -25.24 36.22
CA GLU A 860 -9.59 -24.96 36.47
C GLU A 860 -10.43 -24.95 35.18
N ALA A 861 -9.83 -24.60 34.04
CA ALA A 861 -10.46 -24.69 32.72
C ALA A 861 -10.54 -26.14 32.24
N GLU A 862 -9.48 -26.93 32.37
CA GLU A 862 -9.46 -28.36 32.04
C GLU A 862 -10.38 -29.16 32.97
N ALA A 863 -10.39 -28.89 34.28
CA ALA A 863 -11.34 -29.50 35.20
C ALA A 863 -12.79 -29.11 34.91
N ARG A 864 -13.04 -27.87 34.43
CA ARG A 864 -14.37 -27.47 33.93
C ARG A 864 -14.73 -28.17 32.62
N GLU A 865 -13.79 -28.31 31.68
CA GLU A 865 -14.02 -29.01 30.42
C GLU A 865 -14.22 -30.52 30.65
N GLU A 866 -13.57 -31.12 31.65
CA GLU A 866 -13.87 -32.49 32.13
C GLU A 866 -15.27 -32.59 32.76
N VAL A 867 -15.68 -31.61 33.58
CA VAL A 867 -17.02 -31.57 34.20
C VAL A 867 -18.12 -31.34 33.15
N GLU A 868 -17.92 -30.44 32.18
CA GLU A 868 -18.85 -30.23 31.06
C GLU A 868 -18.86 -31.46 30.14
N ALA A 869 -17.72 -32.10 29.88
CA ALA A 869 -17.67 -33.36 29.16
C ALA A 869 -18.31 -34.51 29.94
N ALA A 870 -18.24 -34.54 31.28
CA ALA A 870 -18.93 -35.52 32.11
C ALA A 870 -20.46 -35.30 32.08
N ALA A 871 -20.91 -34.05 32.18
CA ALA A 871 -22.32 -33.67 32.01
C ALA A 871 -22.84 -34.00 30.59
N ALA A 872 -22.07 -33.71 29.54
CA ALA A 872 -22.39 -34.05 28.16
C ALA A 872 -22.36 -35.58 27.90
N ARG A 873 -21.58 -36.34 28.68
CA ARG A 873 -21.61 -37.82 28.72
C ARG A 873 -22.74 -38.37 29.61
N GLY A 874 -23.55 -37.52 30.25
CA GLY A 874 -24.66 -37.91 31.12
C GLY A 874 -24.24 -38.54 32.46
N VAL A 875 -22.98 -38.40 32.85
CA VAL A 875 -22.43 -38.99 34.09
C VAL A 875 -22.66 -38.02 35.24
N ALA A 876 -23.66 -38.31 36.08
CA ALA A 876 -23.88 -37.57 37.30
C ALA A 876 -22.71 -37.77 38.29
N PRO A 877 -22.14 -36.71 38.89
CA PRO A 877 -21.13 -36.86 39.93
C PRO A 877 -21.72 -37.55 41.16
N ALA A 878 -21.01 -38.54 41.69
CA ALA A 878 -21.47 -39.35 42.80
C ALA A 878 -21.36 -38.59 44.14
N ASN A 879 -22.48 -38.04 44.62
CA ASN A 879 -22.57 -37.49 45.98
C ASN A 879 -22.59 -38.62 47.02
N GLY A 880 -21.41 -39.11 47.38
CA GLY A 880 -21.18 -39.96 48.54
C GLY A 880 -20.26 -39.24 49.53
N ALA A 881 -20.75 -38.94 50.72
CA ALA A 881 -19.97 -38.29 51.76
C ALA A 881 -19.23 -39.32 52.62
N ASP A 882 -17.96 -39.04 52.92
CA ASP A 882 -17.54 -38.93 54.32
C ASP A 882 -16.44 -37.87 54.44
N SER A 883 -16.35 -37.22 55.60
CA SER A 883 -15.45 -36.09 55.86
C SER A 883 -14.63 -36.34 57.12
N SER A 884 -13.51 -37.05 57.00
CA SER A 884 -12.53 -37.19 58.08
C SER A 884 -11.10 -37.31 57.56
N GLY A 885 -10.16 -36.70 58.30
CA GLY A 885 -8.73 -36.97 58.16
C GLY A 885 -7.96 -36.22 57.06
N VAL A 886 -7.42 -35.05 57.43
CA VAL A 886 -6.01 -34.58 57.23
C VAL A 886 -5.98 -33.07 57.00
N GLN A 887 -5.32 -32.32 57.90
CA GLN A 887 -4.90 -30.95 57.64
C GLN A 887 -3.50 -30.94 57.01
N PRO A 888 -3.27 -30.16 55.94
CA PRO A 888 -1.94 -29.72 55.56
C PRO A 888 -1.37 -28.77 56.63
N VAL A 889 -0.10 -28.98 57.01
CA VAL A 889 0.58 -28.20 58.07
C VAL A 889 0.72 -26.74 57.67
N ALA A 890 0.23 -25.83 58.51
CA ALA A 890 0.57 -24.42 58.43
C ALA A 890 1.95 -24.15 59.04
N VAL A 891 2.88 -23.61 58.25
CA VAL A 891 4.15 -23.07 58.78
C VAL A 891 4.01 -21.56 58.95
N ALA A 892 3.72 -21.14 60.17
CA ALA A 892 3.76 -19.74 60.61
C ALA A 892 4.30 -19.65 62.04
N PRO A 893 5.12 -18.63 62.39
CA PRO A 893 5.76 -18.55 63.70
C PRO A 893 4.83 -18.04 64.81
N ARG A 894 4.73 -18.84 65.90
CA ARG A 894 4.39 -18.52 67.31
C ARG A 894 3.44 -17.35 67.69
N ALA A 895 2.49 -17.71 68.56
CA ALA A 895 1.69 -16.89 69.51
C ALA A 895 0.61 -15.97 68.88
N ALA A 896 -0.70 -16.06 69.17
CA ALA A 896 -1.52 -16.23 70.40
C ALA A 896 -1.95 -14.88 71.03
N GLY A 897 -3.24 -14.63 71.36
CA GLY A 897 -4.44 -15.47 71.17
C GLY A 897 -5.72 -14.88 71.83
N ALA A 898 -6.69 -15.75 72.15
CA ALA A 898 -7.94 -15.52 72.93
C ALA A 898 -9.20 -14.90 72.22
N PRO A 899 -10.46 -15.18 72.68
CA PRO A 899 -11.66 -15.22 71.80
C PRO A 899 -13.04 -14.69 72.34
N ALA A 900 -14.08 -14.62 71.48
CA ALA A 900 -15.55 -14.78 71.74
C ALA A 900 -16.37 -14.59 70.42
N ALA A 901 -17.24 -15.50 69.94
CA ALA A 901 -18.68 -15.75 70.24
C ALA A 901 -19.70 -14.71 69.64
N SER A 902 -20.92 -15.01 69.12
CA SER A 902 -21.63 -16.29 68.77
C SER A 902 -23.01 -16.13 68.07
N SER A 903 -23.40 -17.09 67.20
CA SER A 903 -24.75 -17.75 67.02
C SER A 903 -26.00 -17.13 66.33
N GLY A 904 -26.81 -17.99 65.65
CA GLY A 904 -28.21 -17.83 65.14
C GLY A 904 -28.37 -18.13 63.62
N ARG A 905 -29.10 -19.13 63.05
CA ARG A 905 -30.51 -19.66 63.13
C ARG A 905 -31.59 -18.71 62.54
N GLY A 906 -32.59 -19.10 61.73
CA GLY A 906 -33.18 -20.43 61.39
C GLY A 906 -33.85 -20.57 59.98
N THR A 907 -35.03 -21.24 59.85
CA THR A 907 -35.31 -22.24 58.76
C THR A 907 -36.65 -22.07 57.91
N PRO A 908 -37.31 -23.06 57.20
CA PRO A 908 -38.00 -22.91 55.87
C PRO A 908 -39.54 -23.25 55.92
N PRO A 909 -40.31 -23.86 54.94
CA PRO A 909 -40.16 -24.25 53.50
C PRO A 909 -41.38 -24.05 52.52
N GLY A 910 -41.26 -24.49 51.23
CA GLY A 910 -42.36 -24.84 50.29
C GLY A 910 -41.91 -24.81 48.79
N ALA A 911 -41.93 -25.88 47.96
CA ALA A 911 -42.99 -26.77 47.39
C ALA A 911 -43.65 -26.21 46.07
N ALA A 912 -43.98 -26.96 44.98
CA ALA A 912 -43.65 -28.35 44.52
C ALA A 912 -44.11 -28.61 43.03
N GLY A 913 -43.55 -29.63 42.33
CA GLY A 913 -44.08 -30.32 41.10
C GLY A 913 -43.90 -29.64 39.71
N GLY A 914 -43.92 -30.32 38.54
CA GLY A 914 -43.83 -31.77 38.22
C GLY A 914 -44.23 -32.21 36.77
N SER A 915 -43.54 -33.21 36.19
CA SER A 915 -43.86 -33.99 34.94
C SER A 915 -43.76 -33.28 33.55
N SER A 916 -43.64 -33.91 32.36
CA SER A 916 -43.55 -35.34 31.93
C SER A 916 -42.84 -35.53 30.55
N ALA A 917 -42.86 -36.76 29.99
CA ALA A 917 -42.10 -37.34 28.85
C ALA A 917 -42.45 -36.81 27.41
N ALA A 918 -41.95 -37.29 26.23
CA ALA A 918 -41.33 -38.57 25.88
C ALA A 918 -40.52 -38.64 24.53
N THR A 919 -39.46 -39.48 24.53
CA THR A 919 -38.99 -40.47 23.48
C THR A 919 -38.77 -40.16 21.98
N GLY A 920 -37.56 -40.54 21.48
CA GLY A 920 -37.32 -41.14 20.14
C GLY A 920 -36.47 -40.31 19.13
N GLY A 921 -35.52 -40.87 18.34
CA GLY A 921 -34.85 -42.17 18.41
C GLY A 921 -34.20 -42.68 17.08
N ARG A 922 -32.86 -42.92 17.08
CA ARG A 922 -32.05 -43.69 16.07
C ARG A 922 -31.88 -43.04 14.66
N ALA A 923 -30.82 -43.29 13.87
CA ALA A 923 -29.53 -44.00 14.07
C ALA A 923 -28.42 -43.51 13.08
N SER A 924 -27.17 -43.92 13.34
CA SER A 924 -25.90 -43.71 12.58
C SER A 924 -25.75 -44.71 11.39
N PRO A 925 -24.58 -45.00 10.72
CA PRO A 925 -23.15 -44.73 11.05
C PRO A 925 -22.16 -44.37 9.87
N SER A 926 -20.89 -44.09 10.25
CA SER A 926 -19.58 -44.41 9.59
C SER A 926 -19.31 -44.14 8.08
N GLY A 927 -18.07 -43.80 7.66
CA GLY A 927 -16.84 -43.48 8.41
C GLY A 927 -15.52 -43.68 7.62
N ALA A 928 -14.46 -42.99 8.09
CA ALA A 928 -13.01 -43.22 7.89
C ALA A 928 -12.33 -43.14 6.48
N GLY A 929 -11.19 -42.42 6.44
CA GLY A 929 -9.93 -42.94 5.86
C GLY A 929 -9.24 -42.16 4.73
N SER A 930 -8.27 -41.29 5.04
CA SER A 930 -7.27 -40.76 4.06
C SER A 930 -6.00 -40.16 4.73
N PRO A 931 -4.80 -40.59 4.32
CA PRO A 931 -3.54 -39.83 4.47
C PRO A 931 -2.69 -39.82 3.16
N PRO A 932 -1.56 -39.09 3.07
CA PRO A 932 -1.14 -37.86 3.76
C PRO A 932 -0.94 -36.67 2.77
N TRP A 933 -0.49 -35.50 3.26
CA TRP A 933 -0.22 -34.28 2.46
C TRP A 933 1.24 -33.82 2.52
N THR A 934 1.75 -33.23 1.43
CA THR A 934 3.07 -32.54 1.39
C THR A 934 3.06 -31.31 0.47
N GLY A 935 3.00 -30.10 1.05
CA GLY A 935 3.10 -28.81 0.32
C GLY A 935 1.87 -28.42 -0.53
N GLY A 936 1.58 -27.14 -0.78
CA GLY A 936 2.17 -25.93 -0.21
C GLY A 936 1.62 -24.64 -0.86
N VAL A 937 1.30 -23.63 -0.04
CA VAL A 937 0.83 -22.27 -0.43
C VAL A 937 -0.51 -22.21 -1.17
N ASP A 938 -1.61 -22.04 -0.41
CA ASP A 938 -2.93 -21.68 -0.94
C ASP A 938 -3.33 -20.24 -0.57
N ASP A 939 -3.44 -19.38 -1.58
CA ASP A 939 -4.16 -18.10 -1.54
C ASP A 939 -5.31 -18.17 -2.57
N ALA A 940 -6.34 -18.94 -2.21
CA ALA A 940 -7.52 -19.24 -3.00
C ALA A 940 -8.73 -18.37 -2.58
N PRO A 941 -9.56 -17.89 -3.52
CA PRO A 941 -10.75 -17.12 -3.19
C PRO A 941 -11.93 -18.03 -2.79
N ASP A 942 -12.40 -17.91 -1.54
CA ASP A 942 -13.60 -18.61 -1.07
C ASP A 942 -14.83 -18.26 -1.94
N ALA A 943 -15.36 -19.27 -2.63
CA ALA A 943 -16.67 -19.19 -3.28
C ALA A 943 -17.79 -19.42 -2.26
N GLY A 944 -18.88 -18.66 -2.37
CA GLY A 944 -19.84 -18.46 -1.28
C GLY A 944 -20.53 -19.72 -0.74
N ALA A 945 -20.35 -20.01 0.54
CA ALA A 945 -21.18 -20.93 1.31
C ALA A 945 -22.39 -20.19 1.91
N THR A 946 -23.61 -20.47 1.41
CA THR A 946 -24.85 -19.95 1.98
C THR A 946 -25.33 -20.84 3.13
N VAL A 947 -25.24 -20.35 4.36
CA VAL A 947 -25.88 -20.94 5.54
C VAL A 947 -26.95 -19.97 6.05
N GLY A 948 -28.16 -20.47 6.29
CA GLY A 948 -29.27 -19.69 6.83
C GLY A 948 -29.47 -19.94 8.33
N GLY A 949 -29.78 -18.88 9.08
CA GLY A 949 -30.10 -18.97 10.51
C GLY A 949 -29.57 -17.80 11.31
N GLY A 950 -30.41 -16.77 11.52
CA GLY A 950 -30.10 -15.59 12.32
C GLY A 950 -29.13 -14.58 11.68
N PRO A 951 -29.03 -13.35 12.21
CA PRO A 951 -27.88 -12.49 11.96
C PRO A 951 -26.66 -13.11 12.66
N PRO A 952 -25.48 -13.21 12.01
CA PRO A 952 -24.30 -13.69 12.70
C PRO A 952 -23.89 -12.68 13.77
N GLU A 953 -23.51 -13.18 14.96
CA GLU A 953 -22.81 -12.33 15.93
C GLU A 953 -21.58 -11.71 15.25
N LEU A 954 -21.50 -10.38 15.30
CA LEU A 954 -20.37 -9.66 14.77
C LEU A 954 -19.20 -9.87 15.74
N PRO A 955 -18.02 -10.35 15.29
CA PRO A 955 -16.88 -10.65 16.17
C PRO A 955 -16.21 -9.40 16.77
N TRP A 956 -16.90 -8.26 16.69
CA TRP A 956 -16.55 -6.94 17.17
C TRP A 956 -17.34 -6.54 18.44
N VAL A 957 -18.38 -7.31 18.81
CA VAL A 957 -19.29 -6.99 19.92
C VAL A 957 -19.37 -8.17 20.88
N HIS A 958 -18.31 -8.34 21.69
CA HIS A 958 -18.34 -9.20 22.86
C HIS A 958 -18.26 -8.32 24.11
N ARG A 959 -19.27 -8.43 24.99
CA ARG A 959 -19.12 -8.04 26.39
C ARG A 959 -18.26 -9.07 27.11
N ILE A 960 -17.75 -8.69 28.27
CA ILE A 960 -16.75 -9.45 29.02
C ILE A 960 -17.37 -10.71 29.64
N GLY A 961 -16.70 -11.85 29.43
CA GLY A 961 -16.80 -13.06 30.25
C GLY A 961 -15.49 -13.26 31.02
N ARG A 962 -15.21 -14.48 31.50
CA ARG A 962 -13.93 -14.76 32.17
C ARG A 962 -12.74 -14.67 31.21
N TYR A 963 -11.55 -14.50 31.76
CA TYR A 963 -10.30 -14.45 31.00
C TYR A 963 -9.48 -15.73 31.16
N ARG A 964 -8.78 -16.16 30.10
CA ARG A 964 -7.61 -17.05 30.18
C ARG A 964 -6.43 -16.53 29.36
N GLU A 965 -5.26 -17.09 29.62
CA GLU A 965 -4.06 -16.87 28.81
C GLU A 965 -4.06 -17.75 27.55
N ILE A 966 -3.26 -17.36 26.55
CA ILE A 966 -3.10 -18.09 25.29
C ILE A 966 -1.64 -18.56 25.14
N GLY A 967 -1.48 -19.88 24.99
CA GLY A 967 -0.19 -20.52 24.79
C GLY A 967 0.37 -20.34 23.37
N ASN A 968 1.65 -20.62 23.22
CA ASN A 968 2.42 -20.48 21.98
C ASN A 968 1.92 -21.45 20.90
N GLU A 969 1.46 -22.65 21.27
CA GLU A 969 0.87 -23.62 20.32
C GLU A 969 -0.43 -23.10 19.69
N GLU A 970 -1.32 -22.52 20.50
CA GLU A 970 -2.57 -21.92 20.01
C GLU A 970 -2.26 -20.69 19.13
N LEU A 971 -1.31 -19.85 19.55
CA LEU A 971 -0.81 -18.72 18.76
C LEU A 971 -0.16 -19.16 17.44
N ALA A 972 0.55 -20.29 17.38
CA ALA A 972 1.13 -20.80 16.13
C ALA A 972 0.04 -21.24 15.13
N LYS A 973 -1.06 -21.82 15.64
CA LYS A 973 -2.16 -22.38 14.84
C LYS A 973 -3.20 -21.34 14.43
N THR A 974 -3.42 -20.30 15.23
CA THR A 974 -4.55 -19.36 15.08
C THR A 974 -4.59 -18.61 13.74
N ARG A 975 -5.78 -18.07 13.44
CA ARG A 975 -6.04 -17.06 12.40
C ARG A 975 -6.63 -15.75 12.96
N ARG A 976 -6.84 -15.66 14.29
CA ARG A 976 -7.47 -14.50 14.97
C ARG A 976 -6.46 -13.43 15.41
N TYR A 977 -5.24 -13.82 15.70
CA TYR A 977 -4.14 -12.97 16.19
C TYR A 977 -2.91 -13.13 15.30
N THR A 978 -1.87 -12.32 15.53
CA THR A 978 -0.53 -12.57 14.99
C THR A 978 -0.06 -13.96 15.45
N ARG A 979 0.68 -14.67 14.60
CA ARG A 979 1.16 -16.01 14.95
C ARG A 979 2.44 -15.97 15.78
N PHE A 980 2.56 -16.92 16.71
CA PHE A 980 3.84 -17.25 17.33
C PHE A 980 4.80 -17.80 16.27
N SER A 981 6.06 -17.38 16.30
CA SER A 981 7.10 -17.94 15.44
C SER A 981 8.52 -17.69 15.97
N LEU A 982 9.33 -18.74 15.96
CA LEU A 982 10.77 -18.67 16.22
C LEU A 982 11.60 -18.39 14.96
N GLN A 983 10.97 -18.01 13.83
CA GLN A 983 11.65 -17.82 12.53
C GLN A 983 12.88 -16.90 12.62
N GLN A 984 12.80 -15.81 13.38
CA GLN A 984 13.89 -14.81 13.43
C GLN A 984 15.18 -15.33 14.09
N TYR A 985 15.11 -16.39 14.90
CA TYR A 985 16.26 -17.01 15.55
C TYR A 985 16.88 -18.15 14.71
N ARG A 986 16.46 -18.31 13.45
CA ARG A 986 16.94 -19.37 12.55
C ARG A 986 17.90 -18.78 11.52
N GLY A 987 19.19 -19.04 11.69
CA GLY A 987 20.26 -18.49 10.85
C GLY A 987 21.04 -17.40 11.57
N SER A 988 21.81 -16.64 10.81
CA SER A 988 22.66 -15.54 11.28
C SER A 988 21.90 -14.22 11.44
N ALA A 989 22.52 -13.24 12.10
CA ALA A 989 22.00 -11.87 12.13
C ALA A 989 21.88 -11.26 10.72
N ASP A 990 22.78 -11.62 9.79
CA ASP A 990 22.74 -11.13 8.41
C ASP A 990 21.53 -11.70 7.64
N ASP A 991 21.13 -12.93 7.93
CA ASP A 991 19.91 -13.54 7.38
C ASP A 991 18.64 -12.83 7.89
N PHE A 992 18.63 -12.40 9.17
CA PHE A 992 17.58 -11.57 9.73
C PHE A 992 17.49 -10.22 9.01
N TYR A 993 18.60 -9.48 8.89
CA TYR A 993 18.60 -8.16 8.25
C TYR A 993 18.17 -8.24 6.77
N ARG A 994 18.72 -9.20 6.01
CA ARG A 994 18.32 -9.47 4.62
C ARG A 994 16.81 -9.73 4.50
N THR A 995 16.27 -10.58 5.38
CA THR A 995 14.83 -10.92 5.36
C THR A 995 13.96 -9.69 5.58
N VAL A 996 14.30 -8.85 6.58
CA VAL A 996 13.53 -7.64 6.88
C VAL A 996 13.69 -6.59 5.78
N GLU A 997 14.90 -6.37 5.26
CA GLU A 997 15.14 -5.47 4.12
C GLU A 997 14.34 -5.89 2.87
N GLY A 998 14.20 -7.19 2.60
CA GLY A 998 13.38 -7.71 1.49
C GLY A 998 11.87 -7.46 1.66
N LEU A 999 11.37 -7.37 2.89
CA LEU A 999 9.97 -6.97 3.17
C LEU A 999 9.74 -5.47 3.00
N ILE A 1000 10.80 -4.66 3.15
CA ILE A 1000 10.78 -3.20 2.97
C ILE A 1000 10.97 -2.84 1.48
N ASN A 1001 11.90 -3.52 0.81
CA ASN A 1001 12.34 -3.27 -0.56
C ASN A 1001 12.19 -4.54 -1.43
N PRO A 1002 10.95 -4.95 -1.76
CA PRO A 1002 10.66 -6.17 -2.52
C PRO A 1002 11.01 -6.09 -4.02
N ARG A 1003 11.27 -4.90 -4.58
CA ARG A 1003 11.87 -4.76 -5.93
C ARG A 1003 13.36 -4.51 -5.81
N PRO A 1004 14.20 -5.02 -6.74
CA PRO A 1004 15.61 -4.63 -6.80
C PRO A 1004 15.81 -3.11 -7.00
N LEU A 1005 16.93 -2.59 -6.49
CA LEU A 1005 17.26 -1.16 -6.44
C LEU A 1005 18.67 -0.89 -6.97
N ASP A 1006 18.91 0.35 -7.40
CA ASP A 1006 20.26 0.79 -7.77
C ASP A 1006 21.18 0.81 -6.53
N PRO A 1007 22.31 0.07 -6.55
CA PRO A 1007 23.22 0.07 -5.42
C PRO A 1007 24.02 1.37 -5.30
N VAL A 1008 24.16 2.19 -6.36
CA VAL A 1008 24.88 3.47 -6.28
C VAL A 1008 24.10 4.49 -5.43
N ALA A 1009 22.78 4.56 -5.61
CA ALA A 1009 21.88 5.29 -4.71
C ALA A 1009 21.94 4.79 -3.26
N ARG A 1010 22.05 3.46 -3.05
CA ARG A 1010 22.20 2.88 -1.70
C ARG A 1010 23.52 3.23 -1.03
N GLN A 1011 24.64 3.15 -1.76
CA GLN A 1011 25.95 3.49 -1.23
C GLN A 1011 25.99 4.93 -0.72
N ARG A 1012 25.37 5.86 -1.46
CA ARG A 1012 25.18 7.26 -1.02
C ARG A 1012 24.35 7.35 0.25
N ALA A 1013 23.14 6.77 0.26
CA ALA A 1013 22.25 6.82 1.42
C ALA A 1013 22.85 6.20 2.69
N LEU A 1014 23.76 5.21 2.57
CA LEU A 1014 24.53 4.67 3.68
C LEU A 1014 25.59 5.65 4.18
N VAL A 1015 26.32 6.31 3.27
CA VAL A 1015 27.30 7.36 3.61
C VAL A 1015 26.62 8.59 4.24
N ASP A 1016 25.43 8.96 3.77
CA ASP A 1016 24.62 10.03 4.37
C ASP A 1016 24.16 9.67 5.80
N ALA A 1017 23.76 8.42 6.03
CA ALA A 1017 23.44 7.92 7.38
C ALA A 1017 24.67 7.86 8.32
N LEU A 1018 25.87 7.61 7.78
CA LEU A 1018 27.13 7.73 8.53
C LEU A 1018 27.43 9.18 8.89
N MET A 1019 27.22 10.14 7.97
CA MET A 1019 27.32 11.57 8.27
C MET A 1019 26.38 11.98 9.42
N GLU A 1020 25.14 11.51 9.38
CA GLU A 1020 24.12 11.73 10.42
C GLU A 1020 24.55 11.15 11.79
N ALA A 1021 25.21 10.00 11.81
CA ALA A 1021 25.79 9.41 13.02
C ALA A 1021 26.99 10.21 13.56
N VAL A 1022 27.88 10.68 12.67
CA VAL A 1022 29.04 11.52 13.01
C VAL A 1022 28.61 12.86 13.59
N SER A 1023 27.66 13.56 12.96
CA SER A 1023 27.14 14.85 13.45
C SER A 1023 26.59 14.76 14.88
N ARG A 1024 25.86 13.67 15.22
CA ARG A 1024 25.37 13.43 16.60
C ARG A 1024 26.52 13.16 17.59
N ARG A 1025 27.63 12.58 17.14
CA ARG A 1025 28.84 12.38 17.97
C ARG A 1025 29.57 13.70 18.23
N VAL A 1026 29.59 14.64 17.28
CA VAL A 1026 30.12 16.00 17.49
C VAL A 1026 29.40 16.70 18.64
N THR A 1027 28.05 16.70 18.64
CA THR A 1027 27.25 17.28 19.74
C THR A 1027 27.56 16.60 21.08
N SER A 1028 27.58 15.27 21.13
CA SER A 1028 27.86 14.53 22.37
C SER A 1028 29.24 14.84 22.96
N ILE A 1029 30.26 15.01 22.11
CA ILE A 1029 31.61 15.33 22.54
C ILE A 1029 31.69 16.78 23.01
N ALA A 1030 31.06 17.72 22.30
CA ALA A 1030 30.99 19.13 22.70
C ALA A 1030 30.33 19.30 24.09
N ASN A 1031 29.20 18.62 24.34
CA ASN A 1031 28.55 18.61 25.66
C ASN A 1031 29.49 18.09 26.76
N GLY A 1032 30.32 17.08 26.45
CA GLY A 1032 31.33 16.57 27.37
C GLY A 1032 32.45 17.56 27.65
N GLU A 1033 32.92 18.31 26.65
CA GLU A 1033 33.92 19.36 26.87
C GLU A 1033 33.38 20.54 27.67
N GLU A 1034 32.10 20.92 27.49
CA GLU A 1034 31.42 21.93 28.31
C GLU A 1034 31.29 21.48 29.78
N PHE A 1035 30.95 20.21 30.01
CA PHE A 1035 30.97 19.62 31.34
C PHE A 1035 32.38 19.63 31.96
N MET A 1036 33.40 19.17 31.24
CA MET A 1036 34.79 19.13 31.75
C MET A 1036 35.44 20.52 31.89
N ALA A 1037 34.91 21.55 31.22
CA ALA A 1037 35.32 22.94 31.43
C ALA A 1037 34.82 23.51 32.77
N THR A 1038 33.66 23.04 33.25
CA THR A 1038 33.03 23.46 34.50
C THR A 1038 33.35 22.53 35.68
N HIS A 1039 33.59 21.23 35.42
CA HIS A 1039 33.87 20.20 36.41
C HIS A 1039 35.24 19.56 36.14
N ARG A 1040 36.18 19.71 37.08
CA ARG A 1040 37.58 19.24 36.92
C ARG A 1040 37.88 17.90 37.60
N GLU A 1041 36.87 17.19 38.04
CA GLU A 1041 37.00 15.88 38.66
C GLU A 1041 37.06 14.76 37.60
N ILE A 1042 37.71 13.65 37.94
CA ILE A 1042 37.76 12.47 37.06
C ILE A 1042 36.38 11.82 37.06
N VAL A 1043 35.75 11.72 35.89
CA VAL A 1043 34.50 10.98 35.73
C VAL A 1043 34.79 9.48 35.93
N PRO A 1044 34.22 8.82 36.95
CA PRO A 1044 34.54 7.43 37.27
C PRO A 1044 34.00 6.48 36.20
N MET A 1045 34.81 5.53 35.76
CA MET A 1045 34.43 4.55 34.73
C MET A 1045 33.50 3.45 35.30
N PRO A 1046 32.38 3.12 34.64
CA PRO A 1046 31.55 1.95 34.97
C PRO A 1046 32.28 0.62 34.76
N GLU A 1047 31.96 -0.40 35.56
CA GLU A 1047 32.65 -1.71 35.52
C GLU A 1047 32.00 -2.68 34.51
N GLY A 1048 32.84 -3.35 33.71
CA GLY A 1048 32.42 -4.39 32.78
C GLY A 1048 31.29 -3.94 31.84
N ALA A 1049 30.22 -4.73 31.80
CA ALA A 1049 29.05 -4.46 30.95
C ALA A 1049 28.27 -3.18 31.34
N ALA A 1050 28.46 -2.64 32.55
CA ALA A 1050 27.79 -1.43 33.01
C ALA A 1050 28.15 -0.19 32.16
N ILE A 1051 29.24 -0.25 31.39
CA ILE A 1051 29.65 0.82 30.47
C ILE A 1051 28.65 1.08 29.34
N PHE A 1052 27.78 0.10 29.01
CA PHE A 1052 26.76 0.24 27.96
C PHE A 1052 25.37 0.63 28.49
N LEU A 1053 25.25 0.99 29.78
CA LEU A 1053 24.00 1.43 30.38
C LEU A 1053 23.61 2.84 29.93
N THR A 1054 22.31 3.10 29.82
CA THR A 1054 21.73 4.29 29.18
C THR A 1054 21.53 5.46 30.15
N SER A 1055 22.47 5.72 31.07
CA SER A 1055 22.27 6.72 32.12
C SER A 1055 23.56 7.19 32.80
N GLY A 1056 23.69 8.50 33.01
CA GLY A 1056 24.75 9.12 33.81
C GLY A 1056 25.97 9.54 32.98
N PRO A 1057 26.97 10.18 33.62
CA PRO A 1057 28.02 10.98 32.94
C PRO A 1057 28.85 10.27 31.84
N TRP A 1058 28.78 8.95 31.75
CA TRP A 1058 29.25 8.26 30.55
C TRP A 1058 28.23 8.43 29.42
N GLU A 1059 27.03 7.84 29.45
CA GLU A 1059 26.09 7.99 28.31
C GLU A 1059 25.70 9.46 28.00
N ASP A 1060 25.81 10.38 28.95
CA ASP A 1060 25.57 11.82 28.72
C ASP A 1060 26.69 12.51 27.89
N TYR A 1061 27.96 12.15 28.12
CA TYR A 1061 29.14 12.87 27.58
C TYR A 1061 30.08 12.02 26.71
N SER A 1062 30.04 10.70 26.87
CA SER A 1062 30.96 9.67 26.35
C SER A 1062 30.18 8.38 26.12
N THR A 1063 29.71 8.17 24.90
CA THR A 1063 28.74 7.11 24.59
C THR A 1063 29.35 5.88 23.91
N PRO A 1064 30.00 4.92 24.60
CA PRO A 1064 30.42 3.66 23.99
C PRO A 1064 29.25 2.91 23.34
N SER A 1065 28.01 3.08 23.83
CA SER A 1065 26.79 2.61 23.17
C SER A 1065 26.54 3.21 21.78
N ARG A 1066 27.04 4.41 21.49
CA ARG A 1066 26.93 5.15 20.22
C ARG A 1066 28.19 5.00 19.37
N ASP A 1067 29.38 4.99 19.97
CA ASP A 1067 30.65 4.69 19.29
C ASP A 1067 30.65 3.27 18.70
N LEU A 1068 30.09 2.28 19.40
CA LEU A 1068 29.86 0.95 18.83
C LEU A 1068 28.89 1.00 17.63
N ARG A 1069 27.86 1.86 17.67
CA ARG A 1069 26.94 2.06 16.54
C ARG A 1069 27.61 2.79 15.38
N LEU A 1070 28.60 3.66 15.65
CA LEU A 1070 29.45 4.29 14.63
C LEU A 1070 30.35 3.25 13.95
N LEU A 1071 30.99 2.35 14.71
CA LEU A 1071 31.74 1.21 14.15
C LEU A 1071 30.86 0.33 13.26
N ILE A 1072 29.63 0.04 13.69
CA ILE A 1072 28.63 -0.70 12.89
C ILE A 1072 28.20 0.09 11.64
N ALA A 1073 28.12 1.42 11.70
CA ALA A 1073 27.84 2.27 10.54
C ALA A 1073 28.99 2.27 9.53
N ILE A 1074 30.24 2.40 10.00
CA ILE A 1074 31.46 2.30 9.18
C ILE A 1074 31.51 0.94 8.49
N ASP A 1075 31.36 -0.15 9.22
CA ASP A 1075 31.30 -1.51 8.67
C ASP A 1075 30.22 -1.64 7.58
N SER A 1076 29.00 -1.13 7.84
CA SER A 1076 27.88 -1.20 6.90
C SER A 1076 28.13 -0.38 5.62
N VAL A 1077 28.78 0.78 5.75
CA VAL A 1077 29.15 1.64 4.62
C VAL A 1077 30.25 1.02 3.75
N VAL A 1078 31.30 0.49 4.39
CA VAL A 1078 32.51 -0.01 3.72
C VAL A 1078 32.31 -1.39 3.11
N ARG A 1079 31.46 -2.25 3.71
CA ARG A 1079 31.23 -3.63 3.25
C ARG A 1079 30.10 -3.77 2.24
N PHE A 1080 29.26 -2.74 2.05
CA PHE A 1080 28.17 -2.75 1.08
C PHE A 1080 28.56 -3.16 -0.36
N PRO A 1081 29.72 -2.78 -0.93
CA PRO A 1081 30.14 -3.28 -2.24
C PRO A 1081 30.31 -4.80 -2.29
N ASP A 1082 30.67 -5.45 -1.18
CA ASP A 1082 30.80 -6.92 -1.12
C ASP A 1082 29.45 -7.60 -0.80
N GLU A 1083 28.53 -6.93 -0.10
CA GLU A 1083 27.12 -7.36 -0.01
C GLU A 1083 26.46 -7.39 -1.39
N VAL A 1084 26.75 -6.40 -2.25
CA VAL A 1084 26.29 -6.37 -3.65
C VAL A 1084 26.90 -7.51 -4.48
N ARG A 1085 28.15 -7.90 -4.20
CA ARG A 1085 28.77 -9.10 -4.83
C ARG A 1085 28.12 -10.40 -4.36
N ALA A 1086 27.75 -10.49 -3.08
CA ALA A 1086 27.11 -11.68 -2.52
C ALA A 1086 25.66 -11.85 -3.01
N GLU A 1087 24.92 -10.75 -3.18
CA GLU A 1087 23.48 -10.78 -3.49
C GLU A 1087 23.09 -9.96 -4.75
N PRO A 1088 23.73 -10.16 -5.91
CA PRO A 1088 23.56 -9.30 -7.09
C PRO A 1088 22.12 -9.22 -7.59
N HIS A 1089 21.33 -10.27 -7.37
CA HIS A 1089 19.90 -10.32 -7.69
C HIS A 1089 19.06 -9.29 -6.92
N ARG A 1090 19.43 -8.93 -5.67
CA ARG A 1090 18.77 -7.88 -4.86
C ARG A 1090 19.01 -6.48 -5.43
N PHE A 1091 20.05 -6.31 -6.22
CA PHE A 1091 20.40 -5.07 -6.92
C PHE A 1091 20.06 -5.14 -8.42
N GLY A 1092 19.47 -6.27 -8.85
CA GLY A 1092 19.01 -6.50 -10.21
C GLY A 1092 20.14 -6.58 -11.23
N LEU A 1093 21.34 -6.98 -10.78
CA LEU A 1093 22.53 -7.19 -11.59
C LEU A 1093 22.55 -8.63 -12.12
N ARG A 1094 23.02 -8.80 -13.35
CA ARG A 1094 23.33 -10.09 -13.96
C ARG A 1094 24.73 -10.55 -13.53
N PRO A 1095 25.05 -11.86 -13.54
CA PRO A 1095 26.37 -12.35 -13.11
C PRO A 1095 27.56 -11.72 -13.84
N ASP A 1096 27.38 -11.31 -15.10
CA ASP A 1096 28.38 -10.62 -15.92
C ASP A 1096 28.57 -9.13 -15.60
N GLU A 1097 27.66 -8.53 -14.81
CA GLU A 1097 27.68 -7.10 -14.46
C GLU A 1097 28.28 -6.83 -13.06
N VAL A 1098 28.53 -7.89 -12.26
CA VAL A 1098 28.80 -7.77 -10.83
C VAL A 1098 30.12 -7.06 -10.54
N ASP A 1099 31.24 -7.53 -11.11
CA ASP A 1099 32.55 -6.98 -10.73
C ASP A 1099 32.79 -5.57 -11.25
N GLU A 1100 32.26 -5.21 -12.44
CA GLU A 1100 32.24 -3.82 -12.92
C GLU A 1100 31.44 -2.93 -11.96
N ARG A 1101 30.24 -3.38 -11.56
CA ARG A 1101 29.41 -2.60 -10.63
C ARG A 1101 30.05 -2.47 -9.26
N VAL A 1102 30.73 -3.49 -8.75
CA VAL A 1102 31.41 -3.45 -7.45
C VAL A 1102 32.64 -2.54 -7.49
N ALA A 1103 33.38 -2.51 -8.60
CA ALA A 1103 34.44 -1.52 -8.82
C ALA A 1103 33.88 -0.09 -8.87
N GLN A 1104 32.75 0.13 -9.57
CA GLN A 1104 32.04 1.41 -9.57
C GLN A 1104 31.59 1.81 -8.16
N LEU A 1105 31.07 0.88 -7.35
CA LEU A 1105 30.61 1.17 -5.98
C LEU A 1105 31.74 1.57 -5.05
N ARG A 1106 32.93 0.97 -5.17
CA ARG A 1106 34.12 1.40 -4.42
C ARG A 1106 34.55 2.81 -4.83
N ALA A 1107 34.68 3.09 -6.12
CA ALA A 1107 34.97 4.45 -6.62
C ALA A 1107 33.87 5.49 -6.31
N VAL A 1108 32.63 5.06 -6.02
CA VAL A 1108 31.58 5.90 -5.44
C VAL A 1108 31.85 6.11 -3.96
N LEU A 1109 32.01 5.05 -3.17
CA LEU A 1109 32.29 5.09 -1.74
C LEU A 1109 33.44 6.05 -1.41
N ASP A 1110 34.60 5.86 -2.04
CA ASP A 1110 35.82 6.63 -1.77
C ASP A 1110 35.59 8.14 -1.98
N ARG A 1111 34.94 8.50 -3.10
CA ARG A 1111 34.59 9.90 -3.43
C ARG A 1111 33.55 10.48 -2.47
N GLU A 1112 32.51 9.71 -2.14
CA GLU A 1112 31.39 10.18 -1.31
C GLU A 1112 31.82 10.34 0.16
N LEU A 1113 32.78 9.55 0.64
CA LEU A 1113 33.45 9.71 1.94
C LEU A 1113 34.36 10.95 1.97
N ALA A 1114 35.21 11.13 0.97
CA ALA A 1114 36.13 12.28 0.89
C ALA A 1114 35.39 13.62 0.70
N ALA A 1115 34.23 13.62 0.04
CA ALA A 1115 33.45 14.82 -0.24
C ALA A 1115 32.56 15.31 0.93
N ARG A 1116 32.47 14.56 2.04
CA ARG A 1116 31.69 14.93 3.23
C ARG A 1116 32.62 15.15 4.41
N SER A 1117 32.50 16.30 5.06
CA SER A 1117 33.33 16.70 6.20
C SER A 1117 32.54 17.41 7.28
N PHE A 1118 33.06 17.36 8.50
CA PHE A 1118 32.58 18.06 9.68
C PHE A 1118 33.76 18.72 10.40
N SER A 1119 33.46 19.63 11.33
CA SER A 1119 34.45 20.29 12.15
C SER A 1119 34.13 20.15 13.64
N TYR A 1120 35.16 20.22 14.47
CA TYR A 1120 35.06 20.31 15.94
C TYR A 1120 36.09 21.30 16.48
N VAL A 1121 35.97 21.68 17.75
CA VAL A 1121 36.90 22.61 18.42
C VAL A 1121 37.94 21.81 19.21
N ARG A 1122 39.23 22.06 18.99
CA ARG A 1122 40.36 21.45 19.70
C ARG A 1122 40.50 21.98 21.14
N SER A 1123 41.31 21.30 21.95
CA SER A 1123 41.63 21.65 23.35
C SER A 1123 42.32 23.01 23.53
N ASP A 1124 42.74 23.69 22.45
CA ASP A 1124 43.27 25.06 22.46
C ASP A 1124 42.23 26.12 22.03
N GLY A 1125 41.03 25.72 21.62
CA GLY A 1125 39.98 26.60 21.09
C GLY A 1125 39.98 26.78 19.57
N SER A 1126 40.92 26.19 18.82
CA SER A 1126 40.97 26.26 17.36
C SER A 1126 40.08 25.21 16.69
N THR A 1127 39.52 25.53 15.52
CA THR A 1127 38.67 24.60 14.76
C THR A 1127 39.52 23.62 13.95
N TRP A 1128 39.23 22.32 14.06
CA TRP A 1128 39.77 21.25 13.20
C TRP A 1128 38.67 20.62 12.35
N THR A 1129 39.03 20.07 11.19
CA THR A 1129 38.07 19.52 10.20
C THR A 1129 38.51 18.14 9.74
N LEU A 1130 37.56 17.19 9.70
CA LEU A 1130 37.78 15.81 9.28
C LEU A 1130 36.75 15.44 8.20
N SER A 1131 37.16 14.63 7.23
CA SER A 1131 36.26 13.99 6.28
C SER A 1131 35.68 12.69 6.84
N LEU A 1132 34.69 12.11 6.17
CA LEU A 1132 34.25 10.75 6.50
C LEU A 1132 35.29 9.69 6.10
N ALA A 1133 36.23 9.99 5.21
CA ALA A 1133 37.35 9.08 4.93
C ALA A 1133 38.28 8.97 6.15
N ASP A 1134 38.60 10.10 6.81
CA ASP A 1134 39.37 10.10 8.06
C ASP A 1134 38.65 9.32 9.16
N VAL A 1135 37.33 9.45 9.27
CA VAL A 1135 36.50 8.67 10.22
C VAL A 1135 36.55 7.16 9.93
N VAL A 1136 36.57 6.76 8.66
CA VAL A 1136 36.68 5.34 8.28
C VAL A 1136 38.09 4.80 8.57
N GLU A 1137 39.14 5.56 8.27
CA GLU A 1137 40.53 5.16 8.59
C GLU A 1137 40.76 5.03 10.10
N ARG A 1138 40.20 5.94 10.89
CA ARG A 1138 40.32 5.97 12.36
C ARG A 1138 39.43 4.95 13.08
N ALA A 1139 38.71 4.08 12.37
CA ALA A 1139 37.78 3.10 12.97
C ALA A 1139 38.41 2.27 14.10
N GLU A 1140 39.65 1.78 13.96
CA GLU A 1140 40.31 1.00 15.02
C GLU A 1140 40.59 1.84 16.29
N LYS A 1141 40.73 3.17 16.17
CA LYS A 1141 40.88 4.09 17.30
C LYS A 1141 39.54 4.31 18.02
N PHE A 1142 38.42 4.34 17.30
CA PHE A 1142 37.09 4.43 17.92
C PHE A 1142 36.70 3.20 18.76
N GLU A 1143 37.45 2.09 18.68
CA GLU A 1143 37.37 1.01 19.67
C GLU A 1143 37.76 1.45 21.10
N MET A 1144 38.46 2.59 21.25
CA MET A 1144 39.02 3.10 22.51
C MET A 1144 38.83 4.62 22.74
N ALA A 1145 38.21 5.35 21.80
CA ALA A 1145 38.18 6.83 21.82
C ALA A 1145 36.93 7.47 22.47
N TYR A 1146 36.16 6.73 23.27
CA TYR A 1146 34.90 7.27 23.82
C TYR A 1146 35.08 8.09 25.12
N ASN A 1147 35.99 7.67 26.01
CA ASN A 1147 36.17 8.14 27.40
C ASN A 1147 36.03 9.67 27.58
N PRO A 1148 35.25 10.18 28.56
CA PRO A 1148 35.04 11.62 28.71
C PRO A 1148 36.25 12.35 29.32
N ASN A 1149 37.15 11.63 29.99
CA ASN A 1149 38.34 12.20 30.61
C ASN A 1149 39.47 12.48 29.60
N ASP A 1150 39.51 11.78 28.46
CA ASP A 1150 40.45 12.10 27.37
C ASP A 1150 40.10 13.42 26.69
N CYS A 1151 41.09 14.09 26.08
CA CYS A 1151 40.90 15.30 25.29
C CYS A 1151 40.12 15.02 23.99
N VAL A 1152 39.45 16.05 23.46
CA VAL A 1152 38.63 15.99 22.24
C VAL A 1152 39.36 15.37 21.03
N GLU A 1153 40.68 15.52 20.94
CA GLU A 1153 41.51 15.03 19.83
C GLU A 1153 41.76 13.51 19.91
N ILE A 1154 42.09 12.99 21.10
CA ILE A 1154 42.07 11.52 21.35
C ILE A 1154 40.68 10.97 21.06
N ARG A 1155 39.63 11.71 21.46
CA ARG A 1155 38.24 11.30 21.25
C ARG A 1155 37.82 11.33 19.78
N TRP A 1156 38.51 12.07 18.92
CA TRP A 1156 38.38 11.97 17.45
C TRP A 1156 39.44 11.07 16.78
N GLY A 1157 40.17 10.29 17.56
CA GLY A 1157 41.10 9.27 17.06
C GLY A 1157 42.35 9.86 16.42
N ALA A 1158 42.75 11.07 16.80
CA ALA A 1158 43.98 11.72 16.34
C ALA A 1158 45.18 10.77 16.49
N ALA A 1159 46.05 10.74 15.47
CA ALA A 1159 47.30 9.97 15.55
C ALA A 1159 48.30 10.69 16.46
N ALA A 1160 49.18 9.91 17.12
CA ALA A 1160 50.32 10.47 17.84
C ALA A 1160 51.21 11.32 16.92
N ASP A 1161 51.91 12.29 17.50
CA ASP A 1161 52.86 13.16 16.82
C ASP A 1161 52.29 14.00 15.66
N THR A 1162 50.97 14.24 15.65
CA THR A 1162 50.27 15.13 14.71
C THR A 1162 50.01 16.53 15.28
N GLU A 1163 49.84 17.53 14.40
CA GLU A 1163 49.38 18.87 14.80
C GLU A 1163 47.99 18.82 15.46
N GLU A 1164 47.14 17.87 15.06
CA GLU A 1164 45.86 17.59 15.71
C GLU A 1164 46.06 17.19 17.18
N MET A 1165 46.93 16.23 17.46
CA MET A 1165 47.20 15.76 18.82
C MET A 1165 47.96 16.80 19.67
N ALA A 1166 48.76 17.68 19.06
CA ALA A 1166 49.62 18.63 19.77
C ALA A 1166 48.87 19.64 20.66
N THR A 1167 47.56 19.84 20.44
CA THR A 1167 46.72 20.70 21.29
C THR A 1167 46.15 20.00 22.52
N CYS A 1168 46.17 18.67 22.57
CA CYS A 1168 45.61 17.85 23.65
C CYS A 1168 46.27 18.16 25.02
N ARG A 1169 45.45 18.33 26.06
CA ARG A 1169 45.91 18.67 27.43
C ARG A 1169 45.30 17.80 28.54
N ARG A 1170 44.54 16.76 28.17
CA ARG A 1170 43.75 15.94 29.10
C ARG A 1170 43.78 14.49 28.65
N HIS A 1171 44.01 13.58 29.58
CA HIS A 1171 44.08 12.13 29.31
C HIS A 1171 43.26 11.38 30.35
N ALA A 1172 42.61 10.30 29.93
CA ALA A 1172 41.97 9.38 30.86
C ALA A 1172 43.00 8.69 31.77
N PRO A 1173 42.69 8.46 33.05
CA PRO A 1173 43.58 7.78 33.99
C PRO A 1173 44.03 6.38 33.51
N ASP A 1174 45.24 5.99 33.89
CA ASP A 1174 45.89 4.74 33.47
C ASP A 1174 45.06 3.49 33.79
N ASP A 1175 44.36 3.47 34.93
CA ASP A 1175 43.44 2.38 35.29
C ASP A 1175 42.23 2.30 34.35
N GLN A 1176 41.68 3.45 33.94
CA GLN A 1176 40.57 3.50 32.98
C GLN A 1176 41.02 3.06 31.59
N ARG A 1177 42.21 3.49 31.13
CA ARG A 1177 42.77 3.04 29.85
C ARG A 1177 43.03 1.53 29.84
N ALA A 1178 43.62 0.99 30.91
CA ALA A 1178 43.85 -0.45 31.06
C ALA A 1178 42.53 -1.25 31.10
N ARG A 1179 41.51 -0.75 31.81
CA ARG A 1179 40.17 -1.34 31.82
C ARG A 1179 39.54 -1.31 30.43
N MET A 1180 39.63 -0.20 29.70
CA MET A 1180 39.07 -0.08 28.36
C MET A 1180 39.70 -1.07 27.37
N GLU A 1181 41.01 -1.31 27.41
CA GLU A 1181 41.65 -2.31 26.53
C GLU A 1181 41.10 -3.73 26.81
N ALA A 1182 40.75 -4.05 28.06
CA ALA A 1182 40.08 -5.31 28.40
C ALA A 1182 38.62 -5.39 27.88
N LEU A 1183 37.94 -4.26 27.67
CA LEU A 1183 36.59 -4.21 27.08
C LEU A 1183 36.62 -4.11 25.54
N ARG A 1184 37.77 -3.73 24.96
CA ARG A 1184 37.97 -3.43 23.54
C ARG A 1184 37.56 -4.57 22.60
N GLY A 1185 37.65 -5.82 23.05
CA GLY A 1185 37.19 -6.98 22.30
C GLY A 1185 35.70 -6.90 21.88
N TRP A 1186 34.86 -6.23 22.65
CA TRP A 1186 33.45 -6.00 22.33
C TRP A 1186 33.26 -4.99 21.18
N PHE A 1187 34.10 -3.96 21.14
CA PHE A 1187 34.14 -3.00 20.03
C PHE A 1187 34.68 -3.65 18.76
N ARG A 1188 35.79 -4.39 18.89
CA ARG A 1188 36.41 -5.12 17.78
C ARG A 1188 35.49 -6.16 17.15
N THR A 1189 34.73 -6.90 17.95
CA THR A 1189 33.75 -7.89 17.45
C THR A 1189 32.39 -7.29 17.08
N ARG A 1190 32.16 -6.00 17.35
CA ARG A 1190 30.88 -5.30 17.19
C ARG A 1190 29.72 -5.92 18.02
N LYS A 1191 30.02 -6.79 18.99
CA LYS A 1191 29.08 -7.40 19.95
C LYS A 1191 29.31 -6.83 21.34
N ARG A 1192 28.29 -6.23 21.97
CA ARG A 1192 28.33 -5.87 23.41
C ARG A 1192 28.30 -7.15 24.25
N PRO A 1193 28.75 -7.13 25.52
CA PRO A 1193 28.58 -8.26 26.41
C PRO A 1193 27.09 -8.59 26.65
N PRO A 1194 26.75 -9.86 26.90
CA PRO A 1194 25.47 -10.22 27.49
C PRO A 1194 25.37 -9.70 28.94
N ASN A 1195 24.18 -9.22 29.32
CA ASN A 1195 23.82 -8.75 30.67
C ASN A 1195 22.98 -9.80 31.41
#